data_AF-A0A8B6RYL8-F1
#
_entry.id   AF-A0A8B6RYL8-F1
#
_cell.length_a   1.000
_cell.length_b   1.000
_cell.length_c   1.000
_cell.angle_alpha   90.00
_cell.angle_beta   90.00
_cell.angle_gamma   90.00
#
_symmetry.space_group_name_H-M   'P 1'
#
loop_
_entity.id
_entity.type
_entity.pdbx_description
1 polymer ?
#
loop_
_entity_poly.entity_id
_entity_poly.type
_entity_poly.pdbx_seq_one_letter_code
_entity_poly.pdbx_strand_id
1 'polypeptide(L)'
;MKTDRILQNYIFLKRKECPVAKVQVIRTRFVFLFSFCILFTTCVKRPDKPGAIELFPLERSIEQLNTPVQVSVQVSGLSSGILIVNNDIGESLSFAQDSTQTFPTTVRIGSPYSVSTIGPNTTPSQTCRIQNPNGPIVRPLTTIFITCGISFYDVSVRVIGLDPITASASPLIVQNMTDQLSFTSDTKQTFASKVGDTASYSISFISVPPKHTCVFVPVLSGNGNLSGGPVTVLIDCISPLQYSPASKVLFPSAKVTIQFSFPGIDPGSCGYNTSAVVLGKTNVANTTSPRPSITYPSAPNNDTVVLVASGPDFWGPLGDAFIQLGGCTAGGLPIQGGNDIFFDFTNQSALNIRMVDIMSGNDITGCGTGGPPSAYCQSIEFGVTECDLVGAPCSVLVASGTYIPTRRISLTSQTSLIGGFSTGFGSLNPDPINNPTIIQDPGIGGGLFCDASFCSVIDIATSALTSANNNLIVSGFQILANPNNVSSTGISVQNSRFNAGQIRILDNTISGNESSTTFIGGTKGALSISNSDNILISGNWLRGGTGMSSSTGLTIDASGTPQPIIVKKNLIDGVQRSGGFMSAIILSAATALIVDNKINAYQYLNPTLIPNFSQGILIDDSSGIPGFLSIFNNDIYVGNSPAAALGDATGIFLGFAAPGKVYTIVNNQIFTRSSTTNRVGIFYTDAYPDPSSVIRGNNFFLDVPILDAFGGNVAYQFCGAVLAQGCILGFPIGSISGLGIGDYSNNYGKNPRFKTATSIQQIWNYNVPAGIPTSLNSPCSSLFGGIDLRVGPLIAPIFFPLFTSDFAQSARTNTVSPFAPPGANSISIGVLETDGNCF
;
A
#
# COMPACT_ATOMS: atom_id res chain seq x y z
N MET A 1 50.96 1.03 -11.80
CA MET A 1 51.37 1.93 -12.89
C MET A 1 51.07 3.35 -12.46
N LYS A 2 52.12 4.18 -12.33
CA LYS A 2 52.21 5.66 -12.45
C LYS A 2 51.22 6.52 -11.62
N THR A 3 51.59 7.56 -10.86
CA THR A 3 52.73 8.49 -10.95
C THR A 3 52.83 9.39 -9.69
N ASP A 4 54.07 9.60 -9.22
CA ASP A 4 54.74 10.83 -8.71
C ASP A 4 54.27 11.75 -7.54
N ARG A 5 55.29 12.05 -6.71
CA ARG A 5 55.63 13.23 -5.85
C ARG A 5 54.90 13.39 -4.50
N ILE A 6 55.53 13.20 -3.34
CA ILE A 6 56.64 13.93 -2.65
C ILE A 6 56.27 15.36 -2.22
N LEU A 7 56.04 15.57 -0.90
CA LEU A 7 56.58 16.70 -0.13
C LEU A 7 56.53 16.46 1.41
N GLN A 8 57.75 16.31 1.95
CA GLN A 8 58.30 16.72 3.26
C GLN A 8 57.66 16.34 4.62
N ASN A 9 58.41 15.44 5.27
CA ASN A 9 58.62 15.27 6.71
C ASN A 9 59.10 16.56 7.40
N TYR A 10 58.73 16.75 8.68
CA TYR A 10 59.65 17.01 9.81
C TYR A 10 58.85 16.91 11.13
N ILE A 11 59.05 15.85 11.92
CA ILE A 11 58.64 15.77 13.33
C ILE A 11 59.89 15.65 14.21
N PHE A 12 59.77 16.33 15.35
CA PHE A 12 60.74 16.81 16.31
C PHE A 12 61.64 15.76 17.03
N LEU A 13 62.94 16.08 17.03
CA LEU A 13 63.95 16.10 18.12
C LEU A 13 63.37 16.07 19.56
N LYS A 14 64.01 15.67 20.67
CA LYS A 14 65.37 15.35 21.18
C LYS A 14 65.12 15.04 22.69
N ARG A 15 65.95 14.47 23.56
CA ARG A 15 67.41 14.24 23.66
C ARG A 15 67.59 13.18 24.76
N LYS A 16 68.41 12.17 24.51
CA LYS A 16 69.19 11.43 25.53
C LYS A 16 70.66 11.75 25.23
N GLU A 17 71.43 12.12 26.24
CA GLU A 17 72.90 12.25 26.23
C GLU A 17 73.38 11.67 27.57
N CYS A 18 74.51 10.98 27.72
CA CYS A 18 75.51 10.40 26.83
C CYS A 18 76.43 9.53 27.73
N PRO A 19 77.06 8.46 27.21
CA PRO A 19 78.37 8.04 27.67
C PRO A 19 79.47 8.31 26.62
N VAL A 20 80.67 8.38 27.18
CA VAL A 20 82.00 8.71 26.67
C VAL A 20 82.47 7.77 25.55
N ALA A 21 83.17 8.29 24.52
CA ALA A 21 84.62 8.05 24.27
C ALA A 21 85.07 8.11 22.80
N LYS A 22 86.26 8.71 22.63
CA LYS A 22 87.36 8.40 21.67
C LYS A 22 87.18 8.81 20.19
N VAL A 23 87.96 9.75 19.63
CA VAL A 23 89.44 9.86 19.41
C VAL A 23 89.84 9.34 18.03
N GLN A 24 90.34 10.26 17.18
CA GLN A 24 91.54 10.20 16.30
C GLN A 24 91.32 11.07 15.06
N VAL A 25 92.03 12.21 14.91
CA VAL A 25 93.43 12.39 14.45
C VAL A 25 93.52 12.28 12.92
N ILE A 26 93.92 13.36 12.24
CA ILE A 26 95.04 13.43 11.27
C ILE A 26 95.07 14.76 10.49
N ARG A 27 96.24 15.42 10.62
CA ARG A 27 96.96 16.35 9.74
C ARG A 27 96.40 17.74 9.37
N THR A 28 96.97 18.69 10.10
CA THR A 28 97.37 20.04 9.73
C THR A 28 98.29 20.10 8.48
N ARG A 29 97.89 20.90 7.48
CA ARG A 29 98.71 21.92 6.79
C ARG A 29 97.75 23.01 6.25
N PHE A 30 98.03 24.26 6.63
CA PHE A 30 97.80 25.51 5.87
C PHE A 30 96.48 25.68 5.07
N VAL A 31 95.55 26.50 5.59
CA VAL A 31 95.08 27.81 5.07
C VAL A 31 93.83 28.26 5.89
N PHE A 32 94.00 29.34 6.68
CA PHE A 32 93.05 30.27 7.34
C PHE A 32 91.97 29.85 8.38
N LEU A 33 91.97 30.63 9.48
CA LEU A 33 90.95 30.99 10.50
C LEU A 33 90.96 30.40 11.95
N PHE A 34 91.15 31.36 12.88
CA PHE A 34 90.99 31.50 14.34
C PHE A 34 89.95 30.63 15.08
N SER A 35 90.04 30.35 16.39
CA SER A 35 91.08 30.36 17.44
C SER A 35 90.39 29.73 18.66
N PHE A 36 91.04 28.78 19.33
CA PHE A 36 90.48 27.95 20.40
C PHE A 36 91.09 28.29 21.76
N CYS A 37 90.29 28.02 22.81
CA CYS A 37 90.54 28.08 24.25
C CYS A 37 91.73 27.24 24.77
N ILE A 38 92.03 27.39 26.07
CA ILE A 38 92.14 26.37 27.15
C ILE A 38 92.80 27.05 28.38
N LEU A 39 92.07 27.34 29.47
CA LEU A 39 91.85 26.58 30.75
C LEU A 39 93.05 26.56 31.73
N PHE A 40 92.85 27.02 32.98
CA PHE A 40 92.68 26.19 34.19
C PHE A 40 92.36 27.05 35.45
N THR A 41 91.53 26.45 36.30
CA THR A 41 91.09 26.67 37.70
C THR A 41 91.91 27.55 38.67
N THR A 42 91.25 28.45 39.42
CA THR A 42 91.33 28.68 40.89
C THR A 42 90.24 29.68 41.36
N CYS A 43 89.81 29.55 42.63
CA CYS A 43 88.85 30.42 43.31
C CYS A 43 89.34 31.88 43.43
N VAL A 44 88.47 32.85 43.16
CA VAL A 44 88.70 34.27 43.50
C VAL A 44 87.71 34.70 44.57
N LYS A 45 88.26 35.26 45.66
CA LYS A 45 87.56 35.81 46.83
C LYS A 45 86.73 37.04 46.46
N ARG A 46 85.58 37.23 47.12
CA ARG A 46 84.70 38.42 47.01
C ARG A 46 85.46 39.70 47.41
N PRO A 47 85.36 40.81 46.65
CA PRO A 47 85.85 42.12 47.09
C PRO A 47 84.85 42.78 48.05
N ASP A 48 85.36 43.40 49.11
CA ASP A 48 84.61 44.17 50.11
C ASP A 48 84.25 45.58 49.59
N LYS A 49 82.99 45.75 49.15
CA LYS A 49 82.19 47.01 49.01
C LYS A 49 82.76 48.19 48.14
N PRO A 50 81.89 49.08 47.62
CA PRO A 50 81.03 48.86 46.45
C PRO A 50 81.39 49.83 45.29
N GLY A 51 81.17 49.40 44.04
CA GLY A 51 81.24 50.26 42.87
C GLY A 51 80.00 50.04 42.01
N ALA A 52 79.22 51.08 41.81
CA ALA A 52 77.89 51.06 41.21
C ALA A 52 77.93 50.79 39.69
N ILE A 53 77.73 49.54 39.27
CA ILE A 53 77.20 49.20 37.94
C ILE A 53 76.26 47.99 38.09
N GLU A 54 74.95 48.28 38.03
CA GLU A 54 73.86 47.46 37.51
C GLU A 54 73.86 45.94 37.74
N LEU A 55 73.43 45.50 38.93
CA LEU A 55 72.90 44.15 39.18
C LEU A 55 71.37 44.13 39.42
N PHE A 56 70.69 45.24 39.19
CA PHE A 56 69.25 45.38 39.43
C PHE A 56 68.31 44.69 38.41
N PRO A 57 68.72 44.21 37.22
CA PRO A 57 67.82 43.42 36.38
C PRO A 57 67.80 41.92 36.75
N LEU A 58 68.86 41.36 37.34
CA LEU A 58 68.96 39.90 37.57
C LEU A 58 68.31 39.41 38.87
N GLU A 59 68.41 40.18 39.97
CA GLU A 59 67.69 39.86 41.22
C GLU A 59 66.16 39.98 41.02
N ARG A 60 65.68 41.02 40.33
CA ARG A 60 64.26 41.14 39.95
C ARG A 60 63.79 40.00 39.04
N SER A 61 64.64 39.50 38.14
CA SER A 61 64.30 38.39 37.24
C SER A 61 64.27 37.03 37.94
N ILE A 62 65.07 36.81 39.00
CA ILE A 62 65.06 35.58 39.81
C ILE A 62 63.94 35.61 40.87
N GLU A 63 63.63 36.78 41.46
CA GLU A 63 62.46 36.94 42.33
C GLU A 63 61.15 36.74 41.58
N GLN A 64 61.01 37.34 40.39
CA GLN A 64 59.88 37.05 39.49
C GLN A 64 59.79 35.57 39.09
N LEU A 65 60.89 34.81 39.15
CA LEU A 65 60.91 33.38 38.84
C LEU A 65 60.26 32.52 39.94
N ASN A 66 60.36 32.93 41.21
CA ASN A 66 59.94 32.19 42.40
C ASN A 66 58.62 32.68 43.03
N THR A 67 57.98 33.73 42.49
CA THR A 67 56.66 34.18 42.97
C THR A 67 55.60 33.09 42.73
N PRO A 68 54.90 32.61 43.78
CA PRO A 68 53.73 31.74 43.63
C PRO A 68 52.66 32.40 42.74
N VAL A 69 51.97 31.61 41.92
CA VAL A 69 50.91 32.08 41.01
C VAL A 69 49.59 31.39 41.31
N GLN A 70 48.47 32.05 41.01
CA GLN A 70 47.14 31.44 41.14
C GLN A 70 46.84 30.51 39.97
N VAL A 71 46.10 29.44 40.26
CA VAL A 71 45.53 28.55 39.24
C VAL A 71 44.11 29.02 38.95
N SER A 72 43.86 29.34 37.69
CA SER A 72 42.55 29.76 37.18
C SER A 72 41.80 28.56 36.63
N VAL A 73 40.49 28.51 36.85
CA VAL A 73 39.57 27.56 36.25
C VAL A 73 38.55 28.35 35.45
N GLN A 74 38.42 28.01 34.18
CA GLN A 74 37.43 28.59 33.28
C GLN A 74 36.40 27.52 32.92
N VAL A 75 35.13 27.77 33.26
CA VAL A 75 34.00 26.93 32.88
C VAL A 75 33.25 27.59 31.72
N SER A 76 32.95 26.79 30.71
CA SER A 76 32.16 27.19 29.53
C SER A 76 31.12 26.12 29.20
N GLY A 77 29.92 26.52 28.79
CA GLY A 77 28.82 25.62 28.39
C GLY A 77 28.00 25.06 29.56
N LEU A 78 28.13 25.61 30.77
CA LEU A 78 27.31 25.23 31.93
C LEU A 78 25.99 26.00 31.89
N SER A 79 24.92 25.33 31.45
CA SER A 79 23.61 25.98 31.26
C SER A 79 22.69 25.91 32.48
N SER A 80 22.89 24.95 33.38
CA SER A 80 22.11 24.83 34.63
C SER A 80 22.86 24.02 35.70
N GLY A 81 22.49 24.20 36.97
CA GLY A 81 23.01 23.41 38.09
C GLY A 81 24.25 23.99 38.76
N ILE A 82 24.85 23.18 39.62
CA ILE A 82 26.09 23.53 40.34
C ILE A 82 27.17 22.52 39.96
N LEU A 83 28.22 23.00 39.32
CA LEU A 83 29.44 22.25 39.08
C LEU A 83 30.44 22.55 40.19
N ILE A 84 30.94 21.52 40.86
CA ILE A 84 31.97 21.65 41.89
C ILE A 84 33.30 21.14 41.33
N VAL A 85 34.34 21.97 41.40
CA VAL A 85 35.71 21.64 40.96
C VAL A 85 36.60 21.59 42.19
N ASN A 86 37.21 20.43 42.44
CA ASN A 86 38.12 20.22 43.55
C ASN A 86 39.57 20.16 43.06
N ASN A 87 40.48 20.82 43.77
CA ASN A 87 41.92 20.60 43.56
C ASN A 87 42.48 19.52 44.50
N ASP A 88 43.76 19.23 44.32
CA ASP A 88 44.52 18.20 45.05
C ASP A 88 44.93 18.56 46.47
N ILE A 89 44.72 19.82 46.87
CA ILE A 89 44.95 20.31 48.24
C ILE A 89 43.65 20.49 49.04
N GLY A 90 42.52 20.04 48.50
CA GLY A 90 41.23 19.99 49.19
C GLY A 90 40.38 21.26 49.11
N GLU A 91 40.73 22.21 48.23
CA GLU A 91 39.90 23.38 47.95
C GLU A 91 38.87 23.07 46.86
N SER A 92 37.72 23.73 46.94
CA SER A 92 36.61 23.59 46.00
C SER A 92 36.19 24.94 45.43
N LEU A 93 35.94 24.97 44.12
CA LEU A 93 35.29 26.08 43.43
C LEU A 93 33.90 25.65 42.97
N SER A 94 32.91 26.52 43.14
CA SER A 94 31.52 26.27 42.76
C SER A 94 31.11 27.18 41.62
N PHE A 95 30.58 26.59 40.56
CA PHE A 95 30.14 27.30 39.36
C PHE A 95 28.64 27.06 39.15
N ALA A 96 27.86 28.13 39.08
CA ALA A 96 26.43 28.11 38.76
C ALA A 96 26.13 28.56 37.32
N GLN A 97 27.13 29.13 36.64
CA GLN A 97 27.09 29.61 35.26
C GLN A 97 28.52 29.71 34.72
N ASP A 98 28.65 29.94 33.41
CA ASP A 98 29.92 30.19 32.74
C ASP A 98 30.67 31.35 33.40
N SER A 99 31.82 31.04 33.99
CA SER A 99 32.66 32.00 34.67
C SER A 99 34.09 31.49 34.81
N THR A 100 34.99 32.42 35.09
CA THR A 100 36.38 32.12 35.44
C THR A 100 36.56 32.42 36.92
N GLN A 101 37.05 31.44 37.68
CA GLN A 101 37.38 31.60 39.10
C GLN A 101 38.78 31.08 39.36
N THR A 102 39.46 31.61 40.37
CA THR A 102 40.81 31.20 40.75
C THR A 102 40.79 30.54 42.12
N PHE A 103 41.58 29.49 42.29
CA PHE A 103 41.83 28.95 43.63
C PHE A 103 42.53 30.00 44.51
N PRO A 104 42.17 30.12 45.79
CA PRO A 104 42.70 31.17 46.66
C PRO A 104 44.18 30.95 46.98
N THR A 105 44.62 29.69 47.09
CA THR A 105 46.03 29.37 47.35
C THR A 105 46.88 29.55 46.10
N THR A 106 47.90 30.41 46.18
CA THR A 106 48.94 30.52 45.16
C THR A 106 49.94 29.37 45.28
N VAL A 107 50.31 28.77 44.16
CA VAL A 107 51.19 27.60 44.13
C VAL A 107 52.48 27.94 43.38
N ARG A 108 53.58 27.33 43.82
CA ARG A 108 54.90 27.53 43.20
C ARG A 108 54.89 27.05 41.75
N ILE A 109 55.54 27.82 40.89
CA ILE A 109 55.73 27.47 39.48
C ILE A 109 56.53 26.17 39.36
N GLY A 110 56.12 25.30 38.44
CA GLY A 110 56.68 23.97 38.25
C GLY A 110 56.11 22.89 39.16
N SER A 111 55.33 23.24 40.20
CA SER A 111 54.56 22.25 40.96
C SER A 111 53.49 21.59 40.07
N PRO A 112 53.19 20.29 40.28
CA PRO A 112 52.04 19.66 39.65
C PRO A 112 50.74 20.19 40.24
N TYR A 113 49.70 20.28 39.42
CA TYR A 113 48.31 20.43 39.87
C TYR A 113 47.51 19.20 39.44
N SER A 114 46.44 18.89 40.17
CA SER A 114 45.42 17.94 39.75
C SER A 114 44.04 18.43 40.16
N VAL A 115 43.07 18.33 39.25
CA VAL A 115 41.69 18.73 39.51
C VAL A 115 40.71 17.60 39.19
N SER A 116 39.63 17.55 39.96
CA SER A 116 38.49 16.68 39.72
C SER A 116 37.21 17.49 39.73
N THR A 117 36.19 17.00 39.03
CA THR A 117 34.88 17.64 38.95
C THR A 117 33.81 16.73 39.51
N ILE A 118 32.90 17.30 40.28
CA ILE A 118 31.61 16.70 40.63
C ILE A 118 30.57 17.48 39.81
N GLY A 119 30.10 16.84 38.75
CA GLY A 119 29.27 17.46 37.71
C GLY A 119 27.82 17.71 38.15
N PRO A 120 27.13 18.65 37.47
CA PRO A 120 25.80 19.11 37.88
C PRO A 120 24.73 18.04 37.66
N ASN A 121 24.03 17.64 38.73
CA ASN A 121 22.83 16.81 38.65
C ASN A 121 21.64 17.69 38.25
N THR A 122 21.38 17.82 36.95
CA THR A 122 20.35 18.73 36.42
C THR A 122 19.42 18.08 35.42
N THR A 123 18.30 18.75 35.16
CA THR A 123 17.37 18.48 34.07
C THR A 123 17.32 19.74 33.20
N PRO A 124 17.89 19.76 31.97
CA PRO A 124 18.52 18.64 31.25
C PRO A 124 19.85 18.17 31.87
N SER A 125 20.12 16.87 31.73
CA SER A 125 21.37 16.21 32.09
C SER A 125 22.52 16.81 31.29
N GLN A 126 23.58 17.18 32.01
CA GLN A 126 24.77 17.79 31.43
C GLN A 126 26.02 17.07 31.91
N THR A 127 26.99 16.93 31.02
CA THR A 127 28.30 16.34 31.32
C THR A 127 29.38 17.39 31.14
N CYS A 128 30.26 17.53 32.12
CA CYS A 128 31.39 18.45 32.09
C CYS A 128 32.70 17.67 31.97
N ARG A 129 33.59 18.10 31.06
CA ARG A 129 34.90 17.49 30.84
C ARG A 129 36.02 18.50 31.10
N ILE A 130 36.99 18.09 31.90
CA ILE A 130 38.22 18.86 32.13
C ILE A 130 39.19 18.58 30.98
N GLN A 131 39.67 19.62 30.29
CA GLN A 131 40.58 19.47 29.13
C GLN A 131 42.01 19.17 29.57
N ASN A 132 42.46 19.82 30.64
CA ASN A 132 43.80 19.69 31.21
C ASN A 132 43.70 19.39 32.72
N PRO A 133 43.31 18.16 33.10
CA PRO A 133 43.02 17.80 34.49
C PRO A 133 44.25 17.77 35.40
N ASN A 134 45.45 17.72 34.83
CA ASN A 134 46.72 17.79 35.55
C ASN A 134 47.80 18.42 34.66
N GLY A 135 48.87 18.91 35.29
CA GLY A 135 50.00 19.52 34.59
C GLY A 135 50.90 20.33 35.52
N PRO A 136 52.04 20.86 35.00
CA PRO A 136 52.87 21.79 35.76
C PRO A 136 52.27 23.20 35.72
N ILE A 137 52.43 23.93 36.82
CA ILE A 137 52.03 25.34 36.90
C ILE A 137 53.03 26.23 36.15
N VAL A 138 52.55 27.03 35.21
CA VAL A 138 53.32 27.87 34.27
C VAL A 138 52.92 29.35 34.34
N ARG A 139 53.80 30.24 33.85
CA ARG A 139 53.57 31.70 33.75
C ARG A 139 53.03 32.12 32.38
N PRO A 140 52.36 33.28 32.29
CA PRO A 140 51.97 34.16 33.41
C PRO A 140 50.74 33.67 34.19
N LEU A 141 49.97 32.72 33.65
CA LEU A 141 48.75 32.17 34.25
C LEU A 141 48.60 30.69 33.85
N THR A 142 48.21 29.85 34.80
CA THR A 142 47.78 28.46 34.50
C THR A 142 46.26 28.43 34.52
N THR A 143 45.65 28.19 33.36
CA THR A 143 44.19 28.09 33.23
C THR A 143 43.78 26.66 32.94
N ILE A 144 42.85 26.15 33.74
CA ILE A 144 42.20 24.86 33.59
C ILE A 144 40.89 25.10 32.87
N PHE A 145 40.70 24.45 31.73
CA PHE A 145 39.50 24.61 30.92
C PHE A 145 38.55 23.44 31.20
N ILE A 146 37.31 23.78 31.57
CA ILE A 146 36.22 22.83 31.75
C ILE A 146 35.11 23.19 30.77
N THR A 147 34.74 22.23 29.94
CA THR A 147 33.67 22.40 28.96
C THR A 147 32.51 21.49 29.34
N CYS A 148 31.33 22.08 29.52
CA CYS A 148 30.08 21.39 29.79
C CYS A 148 29.21 21.36 28.53
N GLY A 149 28.38 20.32 28.40
CA GLY A 149 27.41 20.18 27.32
C GLY A 149 26.25 19.29 27.71
N ILE A 150 25.14 19.44 27.00
CA ILE A 150 23.93 18.61 27.17
C ILE A 150 24.26 17.15 26.79
N SER A 151 23.79 16.21 27.61
CA SER A 151 23.90 14.78 27.33
C SER A 151 22.99 14.39 26.17
N PHE A 152 23.49 13.55 25.27
CA PHE A 152 22.73 13.03 24.13
C PHE A 152 22.45 11.54 24.32
N TYR A 153 21.22 11.13 24.06
CA TYR A 153 20.78 9.75 24.22
C TYR A 153 20.30 9.13 22.90
N ASP A 154 20.39 7.80 22.84
CA ASP A 154 19.97 7.02 21.68
C ASP A 154 18.45 6.86 21.65
N VAL A 155 17.87 7.01 20.46
CA VAL A 155 16.46 6.70 20.18
C VAL A 155 16.45 5.42 19.34
N SER A 156 15.82 4.37 19.84
CA SER A 156 15.72 3.07 19.16
C SER A 156 14.27 2.74 18.82
N VAL A 157 14.09 1.93 17.79
CA VAL A 157 12.79 1.36 17.41
C VAL A 157 12.92 -0.16 17.41
N ARG A 158 11.95 -0.84 18.04
CA ARG A 158 11.78 -2.29 17.98
C ARG A 158 10.49 -2.57 17.22
N VAL A 159 10.58 -3.42 16.20
CA VAL A 159 9.43 -3.86 15.40
C VAL A 159 9.13 -5.32 15.72
N ILE A 160 7.84 -5.64 15.76
CA ILE A 160 7.32 -6.99 15.93
C ILE A 160 6.12 -7.24 15.00
N GLY A 161 5.90 -8.49 14.61
CA GLY A 161 4.77 -8.88 13.76
C GLY A 161 4.89 -8.45 12.31
N LEU A 162 6.12 -8.20 11.84
CA LEU A 162 6.43 -7.87 10.45
C LEU A 162 6.74 -9.15 9.66
N ASP A 163 5.95 -9.44 8.62
CA ASP A 163 6.18 -10.62 7.81
C ASP A 163 7.36 -10.40 6.86
N PRO A 164 8.40 -11.26 6.89
CA PRO A 164 9.60 -11.05 6.10
C PRO A 164 9.35 -11.19 4.58
N ILE A 165 8.34 -11.94 4.16
CA ILE A 165 8.04 -12.14 2.73
C ILE A 165 7.52 -10.83 2.14
N THR A 166 6.49 -10.25 2.73
CA THR A 166 5.92 -8.96 2.31
C THR A 166 6.90 -7.80 2.52
N ALA A 167 7.58 -7.76 3.67
CA ALA A 167 8.51 -6.68 4.00
C ALA A 167 9.82 -6.71 3.17
N SER A 168 10.19 -7.86 2.57
CA SER A 168 11.34 -7.92 1.65
C SER A 168 11.09 -7.14 0.34
N ALA A 169 9.82 -7.04 -0.08
CA ALA A 169 9.42 -6.34 -1.31
C ALA A 169 9.07 -4.87 -1.06
N SER A 170 8.46 -4.57 0.09
CA SER A 170 8.18 -3.20 0.55
C SER A 170 8.50 -3.11 2.05
N PRO A 171 9.68 -2.57 2.44
CA PRO A 171 10.10 -2.56 3.83
C PRO A 171 9.27 -1.58 4.67
N LEU A 172 9.21 -1.83 5.99
CA LEU A 172 8.75 -0.84 6.96
C LEU A 172 9.86 0.18 7.16
N ILE A 173 9.60 1.45 6.85
CA ILE A 173 10.55 2.53 7.06
C ILE A 173 9.96 3.49 8.08
N VAL A 174 10.78 3.88 9.06
CA VAL A 174 10.42 4.89 10.07
C VAL A 174 11.48 5.98 10.10
N GLN A 175 11.05 7.19 10.44
CA GLN A 175 11.90 8.36 10.43
C GLN A 175 11.79 9.13 11.73
N ASN A 176 12.94 9.56 12.25
CA ASN A 176 13.03 10.58 13.29
C ASN A 176 13.80 11.78 12.71
N MET A 177 13.10 12.88 12.44
CA MET A 177 13.62 14.03 11.69
C MET A 177 14.10 13.65 10.28
N THR A 178 15.40 13.68 9.97
CA THR A 178 15.94 13.25 8.67
C THR A 178 16.51 11.84 8.70
N ASP A 179 16.70 11.25 9.88
CA ASP A 179 17.31 9.94 10.08
C ASP A 179 16.27 8.82 9.90
N GLN A 180 16.62 7.76 9.18
CA GLN A 180 15.69 6.72 8.77
C GLN A 180 16.18 5.33 9.16
N LEU A 181 15.25 4.47 9.58
CA LEU A 181 15.48 3.05 9.83
C LEU A 181 14.58 2.24 8.91
N SER A 182 15.12 1.14 8.37
CA SER A 182 14.43 0.25 7.43
C SER A 182 14.39 -1.17 8.00
N PHE A 183 13.20 -1.75 8.03
CA PHE A 183 12.93 -3.06 8.60
C PHE A 183 12.36 -3.99 7.54
N THR A 184 13.00 -5.14 7.37
CA THR A 184 12.53 -6.25 6.52
C THR A 184 12.12 -7.47 7.34
N SER A 185 12.24 -7.39 8.66
CA SER A 185 11.86 -8.41 9.63
C SER A 185 11.85 -7.81 11.04
N ASP A 186 11.28 -8.55 11.99
CA ASP A 186 11.27 -8.21 13.41
C ASP A 186 12.67 -8.02 13.97
N THR A 187 13.07 -6.76 14.19
CA THR A 187 14.39 -6.39 14.71
C THR A 187 14.31 -5.11 15.55
N LYS A 188 15.35 -4.87 16.34
CA LYS A 188 15.59 -3.58 17.00
C LYS A 188 16.68 -2.84 16.24
N GLN A 189 16.44 -1.59 15.88
CA GLN A 189 17.42 -0.70 15.28
C GLN A 189 17.46 0.65 16.01
N THR A 190 18.55 1.38 15.86
CA THR A 190 18.81 2.64 16.56
C THR A 190 19.16 3.72 15.54
N PHE A 191 18.52 4.89 15.63
CA PHE A 191 18.86 6.03 14.79
C PHE A 191 20.32 6.44 15.01
N ALA A 192 21.02 6.84 13.95
CA ALA A 192 22.41 7.27 14.04
C ALA A 192 22.53 8.61 14.80
N SER A 193 21.53 9.47 14.65
CA SER A 193 21.43 10.77 15.28
C SER A 193 20.90 10.64 16.71
N LYS A 194 21.69 11.10 17.68
CA LYS A 194 21.28 11.15 19.08
C LYS A 194 20.46 12.40 19.35
N VAL A 195 19.52 12.32 20.29
CA VAL A 195 18.69 13.45 20.71
C VAL A 195 19.19 13.96 22.06
N GLY A 196 19.25 15.28 22.25
CA GLY A 196 19.68 15.88 23.51
C GLY A 196 18.66 15.63 24.62
N ASP A 197 19.10 15.60 25.88
CA ASP A 197 18.17 15.48 27.00
C ASP A 197 17.14 16.62 27.00
N THR A 198 15.91 16.32 27.42
CA THR A 198 14.70 17.17 27.35
C THR A 198 14.25 17.61 25.95
N ALA A 199 15.04 17.39 24.90
CA ALA A 199 14.62 17.62 23.52
C ALA A 199 13.56 16.59 23.08
N SER A 200 12.71 17.00 22.14
CA SER A 200 11.68 16.13 21.58
C SER A 200 12.22 15.21 20.49
N TYR A 201 11.69 14.00 20.43
CA TYR A 201 11.78 13.11 19.29
C TYR A 201 10.39 12.97 18.66
N SER A 202 10.35 12.76 17.34
CA SER A 202 9.11 12.53 16.62
C SER A 202 9.37 11.47 15.55
N ILE A 203 8.96 10.26 15.87
CA ILE A 203 9.05 9.09 15.01
C ILE A 203 7.75 9.00 14.22
N SER A 204 7.89 9.01 12.90
CA SER A 204 6.78 8.85 11.96
C SER A 204 7.03 7.63 11.09
N PHE A 205 5.94 7.03 10.61
CA PHE A 205 6.02 6.03 9.56
C PHE A 205 6.35 6.74 8.25
N ILE A 206 7.32 6.19 7.53
CA ILE A 206 7.57 6.52 6.14
C ILE A 206 6.80 5.51 5.32
N SER A 207 7.04 4.22 5.47
CA SER A 207 6.27 3.18 4.76
C SER A 207 5.80 2.08 5.67
N VAL A 208 4.60 1.55 5.42
CA VAL A 208 4.11 0.30 6.01
C VAL A 208 3.94 -0.76 4.91
N PRO A 209 4.44 -2.00 5.10
CA PRO A 209 4.26 -3.03 4.08
C PRO A 209 2.78 -3.35 3.81
N PRO A 210 2.40 -3.74 2.59
CA PRO A 210 1.02 -4.09 2.28
C PRO A 210 0.55 -5.27 3.15
N LYS A 211 -0.75 -5.28 3.48
CA LYS A 211 -1.40 -6.23 4.41
C LYS A 211 -0.98 -6.10 5.88
N HIS A 212 -0.08 -5.18 6.21
CA HIS A 212 0.22 -4.83 7.60
C HIS A 212 -0.52 -3.57 8.03
N THR A 213 -0.93 -3.56 9.30
CA THR A 213 -1.38 -2.39 10.04
C THR A 213 -0.39 -2.20 11.19
N CYS A 214 0.49 -1.20 11.06
CA CYS A 214 1.50 -0.91 12.06
C CYS A 214 1.05 0.24 12.98
N VAL A 215 1.23 0.08 14.29
CA VAL A 215 0.90 1.09 15.30
C VAL A 215 2.00 1.23 16.33
N PHE A 216 2.12 2.42 16.91
CA PHE A 216 2.99 2.66 18.05
C PHE A 216 2.39 2.06 19.32
N VAL A 217 3.23 1.39 20.12
CA VAL A 217 2.84 0.82 21.40
C VAL A 217 3.68 1.45 22.52
N PRO A 218 3.06 2.10 23.51
CA PRO A 218 1.64 2.50 23.57
C PRO A 218 1.27 3.52 22.48
N VAL A 219 -0.03 3.73 22.23
CA VAL A 219 -0.51 4.68 21.21
C VAL A 219 0.10 6.06 21.46
N LEU A 220 0.53 6.73 20.39
CA LEU A 220 1.26 8.01 20.41
C LEU A 220 2.71 7.97 20.94
N SER A 221 3.27 6.79 21.29
CA SER A 221 4.66 6.69 21.79
C SER A 221 5.74 7.09 20.78
N GLY A 222 5.36 7.25 19.51
CA GLY A 222 6.22 7.81 18.46
C GLY A 222 6.65 9.26 18.73
N ASN A 223 5.93 10.01 19.56
CA ASN A 223 6.29 11.38 19.94
C ASN A 223 6.55 11.49 21.44
N GLY A 224 7.62 12.18 21.83
CA GLY A 224 7.93 12.40 23.24
C GLY A 224 9.19 13.22 23.46
N ASN A 225 9.57 13.41 24.72
CA ASN A 225 10.81 14.07 25.11
C ASN A 225 11.73 13.07 25.81
N LEU A 226 13.04 13.23 25.61
CA LEU A 226 14.00 12.47 26.41
C LEU A 226 14.01 12.95 27.86
N SER A 227 14.23 12.00 28.78
CA SER A 227 14.26 12.25 30.22
C SER A 227 15.37 11.43 30.88
N GLY A 228 16.62 11.87 30.69
CA GLY A 228 17.79 11.35 31.40
C GLY A 228 18.29 9.97 30.95
N GLY A 229 17.85 9.46 29.80
CA GLY A 229 18.26 8.14 29.29
C GLY A 229 17.80 7.83 27.86
N PRO A 230 18.32 6.73 27.26
CA PRO A 230 17.90 6.28 25.93
C PRO A 230 16.46 5.74 25.94
N VAL A 231 15.75 5.92 24.83
CA VAL A 231 14.38 5.45 24.65
C VAL A 231 14.31 4.38 23.57
N THR A 232 13.49 3.35 23.78
CA THR A 232 13.17 2.35 22.75
C THR A 232 11.66 2.36 22.54
N VAL A 233 11.22 2.78 21.36
CA VAL A 233 9.81 2.77 20.95
C VAL A 233 9.47 1.42 20.32
N LEU A 234 8.32 0.85 20.71
CA LEU A 234 7.81 -0.40 20.15
C LEU A 234 6.79 -0.09 19.05
N ILE A 235 6.92 -0.78 17.92
CA ILE A 235 5.97 -0.76 16.82
C ILE A 235 5.43 -2.17 16.67
N ASP A 236 4.11 -2.27 16.73
CA ASP A 236 3.36 -3.50 16.51
C ASP A 236 2.76 -3.49 15.11
N CYS A 237 3.13 -4.49 14.29
CA CYS A 237 2.63 -4.69 12.94
C CYS A 237 1.82 -5.97 12.78
N ILE A 238 1.42 -6.64 13.87
CA ILE A 238 0.72 -7.92 13.82
C ILE A 238 -0.61 -7.77 13.07
N SER A 239 -0.76 -8.49 11.96
CA SER A 239 -1.91 -8.35 11.03
C SER A 239 -2.33 -9.67 10.40
N PRO A 240 -3.62 -9.85 10.03
CA PRO A 240 -4.08 -10.96 9.20
C PRO A 240 -3.59 -10.80 7.76
N LEU A 241 -2.88 -11.81 7.25
CA LEU A 241 -2.26 -11.82 5.93
C LEU A 241 -3.12 -12.52 4.87
N GLN A 242 -3.85 -13.55 5.28
CA GLN A 242 -4.61 -14.40 4.38
C GLN A 242 -5.82 -15.01 5.07
N TYR A 243 -6.91 -15.12 4.32
CA TYR A 243 -8.12 -15.83 4.70
C TYR A 243 -8.31 -17.03 3.77
N SER A 244 -8.75 -18.15 4.34
CA SER A 244 -9.07 -19.38 3.61
C SER A 244 -10.47 -19.88 4.01
N PRO A 245 -11.31 -20.28 3.05
CA PRO A 245 -11.05 -20.33 1.61
C PRO A 245 -11.07 -18.94 0.96
N ALA A 246 -10.20 -18.74 -0.04
CA ALA A 246 -10.09 -17.47 -0.75
C ALA A 246 -11.35 -17.10 -1.54
N SER A 247 -12.12 -18.10 -1.99
CA SER A 247 -13.39 -17.94 -2.71
C SER A 247 -14.51 -17.33 -1.87
N LYS A 248 -14.34 -17.29 -0.53
CA LYS A 248 -15.38 -16.86 0.42
C LYS A 248 -16.69 -17.64 0.31
N VAL A 249 -16.66 -18.86 -0.23
CA VAL A 249 -17.80 -19.78 -0.24
C VAL A 249 -17.55 -20.85 0.82
N LEU A 250 -18.46 -20.98 1.79
CA LEU A 250 -18.34 -21.95 2.87
C LEU A 250 -19.40 -23.05 2.78
N PHE A 251 -18.92 -24.29 2.90
CA PHE A 251 -19.75 -25.47 3.09
C PHE A 251 -19.90 -25.80 4.58
N PRO A 252 -20.97 -26.51 4.99
CA PRO A 252 -21.25 -26.88 6.38
C PRO A 252 -20.07 -27.46 7.17
N SER A 253 -19.24 -28.33 6.58
CA SER A 253 -18.07 -28.92 7.25
C SER A 253 -16.74 -28.20 6.97
N ALA A 254 -16.76 -27.13 6.17
CA ALA A 254 -15.58 -26.35 5.86
C ALA A 254 -15.10 -25.58 7.09
N LYS A 255 -13.82 -25.24 7.10
CA LYS A 255 -13.17 -24.45 8.14
C LYS A 255 -12.76 -23.11 7.57
N VAL A 256 -12.83 -22.05 8.38
CA VAL A 256 -12.19 -20.78 8.03
C VAL A 256 -10.82 -20.76 8.69
N THR A 257 -9.78 -20.45 7.92
CA THR A 257 -8.43 -20.25 8.46
C THR A 257 -7.99 -18.82 8.20
N ILE A 258 -7.57 -18.15 9.25
CA ILE A 258 -6.98 -16.81 9.20
C ILE A 258 -5.50 -16.96 9.54
N GLN A 259 -4.63 -16.60 8.63
CA GLN A 259 -3.19 -16.59 8.85
C GLN A 259 -2.73 -15.17 9.21
N PHE A 260 -1.88 -15.06 10.22
CA PHE A 260 -1.34 -13.81 10.73
C PHE A 260 0.15 -13.69 10.44
N SER A 261 0.66 -12.47 10.52
CA SER A 261 2.09 -12.18 10.33
C SER A 261 2.99 -12.58 11.49
N PHE A 262 2.42 -12.95 12.63
CA PHE A 262 3.17 -13.27 13.84
C PHE A 262 2.80 -14.66 14.38
N PRO A 263 3.78 -15.54 14.63
CA PRO A 263 3.54 -16.82 15.27
C PRO A 263 3.33 -16.65 16.77
N GLY A 264 2.31 -17.31 17.33
CA GLY A 264 2.00 -17.25 18.76
C GLY A 264 0.77 -16.40 19.08
N ILE A 265 -0.33 -16.64 18.36
CA ILE A 265 -1.63 -16.07 18.72
C ILE A 265 -2.02 -16.58 20.11
N ASP A 266 -2.40 -15.66 21.01
CA ASP A 266 -2.68 -16.00 22.41
C ASP A 266 -3.97 -16.84 22.47
N PRO A 267 -3.92 -18.10 22.96
CA PRO A 267 -5.09 -18.96 22.97
C PRO A 267 -6.23 -18.38 23.81
N GLY A 268 -7.41 -18.26 23.18
CA GLY A 268 -8.61 -17.72 23.81
C GLY A 268 -8.71 -16.18 23.80
N SER A 269 -7.76 -15.47 23.19
CA SER A 269 -7.82 -14.00 23.09
C SER A 269 -8.94 -13.51 22.15
N CYS A 270 -9.15 -14.18 21.02
CA CYS A 270 -10.20 -13.82 20.08
C CYS A 270 -11.59 -14.19 20.61
N GLY A 271 -12.50 -13.21 20.62
CA GLY A 271 -13.93 -13.40 20.88
C GLY A 271 -14.80 -12.96 19.71
N TYR A 272 -16.00 -13.51 19.59
CA TYR A 272 -16.95 -13.06 18.56
C TYR A 272 -17.60 -11.73 18.94
N ASN A 273 -17.59 -10.76 18.03
CA ASN A 273 -18.40 -9.56 18.14
C ASN A 273 -19.84 -9.85 17.69
N THR A 274 -20.72 -10.08 18.67
CA THR A 274 -22.15 -10.38 18.44
C THR A 274 -23.00 -9.15 18.15
N SER A 275 -22.51 -7.97 18.50
CA SER A 275 -23.27 -6.72 18.33
C SER A 275 -23.12 -6.13 16.94
N ALA A 276 -22.18 -6.66 16.14
CA ALA A 276 -21.99 -6.26 14.76
C ALA A 276 -23.22 -6.59 13.91
N VAL A 277 -23.72 -5.58 13.18
CA VAL A 277 -24.82 -5.70 12.24
C VAL A 277 -24.34 -5.20 10.89
N VAL A 278 -24.38 -6.07 9.90
CA VAL A 278 -24.17 -5.72 8.49
C VAL A 278 -25.45 -6.00 7.76
N LEU A 279 -26.07 -4.96 7.19
CA LEU A 279 -27.36 -5.09 6.52
C LEU A 279 -27.25 -6.09 5.36
N GLY A 280 -28.17 -7.06 5.30
CA GLY A 280 -28.19 -8.10 4.27
C GLY A 280 -27.22 -9.26 4.50
N LYS A 281 -26.46 -9.27 5.62
CA LYS A 281 -25.61 -10.40 6.00
C LYS A 281 -26.00 -10.95 7.36
N THR A 282 -25.89 -12.25 7.50
CA THR A 282 -26.12 -12.96 8.77
C THR A 282 -24.85 -12.99 9.60
N ASN A 283 -24.88 -12.47 10.83
CA ASN A 283 -23.77 -12.67 11.76
C ASN A 283 -23.84 -14.09 12.32
N VAL A 284 -22.93 -14.97 11.88
CA VAL A 284 -22.94 -16.40 12.25
C VAL A 284 -22.84 -16.58 13.76
N ALA A 285 -22.11 -15.69 14.44
CA ALA A 285 -21.98 -15.74 15.88
C ALA A 285 -23.33 -15.65 16.60
N ASN A 286 -24.35 -15.04 16.00
CA ASN A 286 -25.68 -14.89 16.62
C ASN A 286 -26.67 -16.00 16.24
N THR A 287 -26.48 -16.63 15.08
CA THR A 287 -27.52 -17.49 14.49
C THR A 287 -27.25 -18.98 14.64
N THR A 288 -26.04 -19.39 15.04
CA THR A 288 -25.69 -20.81 15.22
C THR A 288 -25.64 -21.21 16.69
N SER A 289 -26.19 -22.40 17.00
CA SER A 289 -26.08 -23.03 18.32
C SER A 289 -25.72 -24.52 18.16
N PRO A 290 -24.50 -24.97 18.56
CA PRO A 290 -23.42 -24.18 19.16
C PRO A 290 -22.81 -23.19 18.15
N ARG A 291 -22.04 -22.22 18.65
CA ARG A 291 -21.26 -21.31 17.79
C ARG A 291 -20.06 -22.03 17.18
N PRO A 292 -19.51 -21.58 16.04
CA PRO A 292 -18.28 -22.13 15.51
C PRO A 292 -17.17 -22.01 16.57
N SER A 293 -16.42 -23.07 16.79
CA SER A 293 -15.33 -23.05 17.76
C SER A 293 -14.11 -22.33 17.17
N ILE A 294 -13.44 -21.53 17.99
CA ILE A 294 -12.17 -20.91 17.65
C ILE A 294 -11.06 -21.83 18.15
N THR A 295 -10.24 -22.33 17.23
CA THR A 295 -9.10 -23.21 17.53
C THR A 295 -7.80 -22.50 17.23
N TYR A 296 -6.80 -22.72 18.08
CA TYR A 296 -5.45 -22.17 17.99
C TYR A 296 -4.47 -23.32 17.79
N PRO A 297 -4.02 -23.59 16.55
CA PRO A 297 -3.07 -24.67 16.28
C PRO A 297 -1.72 -24.45 16.97
N SER A 298 -1.04 -25.55 17.31
CA SER A 298 0.35 -25.51 17.79
C SER A 298 1.33 -25.28 16.64
N ALA A 299 2.58 -24.97 16.97
CA ALA A 299 3.67 -24.89 16.00
C ALA A 299 3.72 -26.18 15.13
N PRO A 300 3.97 -26.07 13.81
CA PRO A 300 4.43 -24.88 13.08
C PRO A 300 3.34 -23.88 12.66
N ASN A 301 2.05 -24.18 12.88
CA ASN A 301 0.92 -23.36 12.40
C ASN A 301 0.36 -22.42 13.48
N ASN A 302 1.17 -22.03 14.45
CA ASN A 302 0.78 -21.17 15.57
C ASN A 302 0.61 -19.69 15.17
N ASP A 303 0.79 -19.38 13.89
CA ASP A 303 0.47 -18.13 13.20
C ASP A 303 -0.97 -18.13 12.64
N THR A 304 -1.77 -19.16 12.90
CA THR A 304 -3.13 -19.27 12.35
C THR A 304 -4.20 -19.35 13.44
N VAL A 305 -5.39 -18.84 13.12
CA VAL A 305 -6.64 -19.12 13.85
C VAL A 305 -7.57 -19.89 12.93
N VAL A 306 -8.11 -21.00 13.44
CA VAL A 306 -9.02 -21.86 12.68
C VAL A 306 -10.39 -21.85 13.33
N LEU A 307 -11.38 -21.39 12.57
CA LEU A 307 -12.78 -21.45 12.94
C LEU A 307 -13.38 -22.73 12.39
N VAL A 308 -13.99 -23.52 13.26
CA VAL A 308 -14.60 -24.81 12.91
C VAL A 308 -16.10 -24.73 13.18
N ALA A 309 -16.91 -24.96 12.15
CA ALA A 309 -18.36 -25.04 12.32
C ALA A 309 -18.75 -26.16 13.28
N SER A 310 -19.81 -25.93 14.05
CA SER A 310 -20.46 -26.93 14.88
C SER A 310 -21.89 -27.16 14.37
N GLY A 311 -22.32 -28.43 14.31
CA GLY A 311 -23.66 -28.79 13.85
C GLY A 311 -24.73 -28.53 14.92
N PRO A 312 -26.02 -28.44 14.56
CA PRO A 312 -26.61 -28.82 13.27
C PRO A 312 -26.70 -27.70 12.22
N ASP A 313 -26.70 -26.42 12.62
CA ASP A 313 -26.91 -25.26 11.73
C ASP A 313 -25.60 -24.70 11.16
N PHE A 314 -24.69 -25.58 10.74
CA PHE A 314 -23.35 -25.26 10.27
C PHE A 314 -23.25 -23.90 9.52
N TRP A 315 -22.43 -22.97 10.01
CA TRP A 315 -22.27 -21.58 9.51
C TRP A 315 -23.54 -20.71 9.39
N GLY A 316 -24.71 -21.15 9.88
CA GLY A 316 -25.96 -20.39 9.93
C GLY A 316 -26.92 -20.70 8.76
N PRO A 317 -27.96 -19.87 8.53
CA PRO A 317 -28.80 -20.01 7.35
C PRO A 317 -27.99 -19.83 6.06
N LEU A 318 -28.55 -20.30 4.94
CA LEU A 318 -27.97 -20.09 3.62
C LEU A 318 -27.87 -18.59 3.31
N GLY A 319 -26.94 -18.25 2.42
CA GLY A 319 -26.77 -16.87 1.94
C GLY A 319 -25.59 -16.15 2.57
N ASP A 320 -25.63 -14.82 2.51
CA ASP A 320 -24.51 -14.02 2.97
C ASP A 320 -24.38 -14.02 4.48
N ALA A 321 -23.16 -14.25 4.92
CA ALA A 321 -22.81 -14.35 6.30
C ALA A 321 -21.48 -13.65 6.57
N PHE A 322 -21.24 -13.34 7.84
CA PHE A 322 -19.97 -12.83 8.27
C PHE A 322 -19.66 -13.26 9.69
N ILE A 323 -18.38 -13.19 10.01
CA ILE A 323 -17.83 -13.36 11.34
C ILE A 323 -16.96 -12.16 11.61
N GLN A 324 -17.07 -11.65 12.83
CA GLN A 324 -16.23 -10.58 13.32
C GLN A 324 -15.59 -11.04 14.62
N LEU A 325 -14.26 -11.08 14.66
CA LEU A 325 -13.48 -11.43 15.84
C LEU A 325 -12.90 -10.17 16.45
N GLY A 326 -13.22 -9.90 17.70
CA GLY A 326 -12.68 -8.79 18.47
C GLY A 326 -11.78 -9.27 19.61
N GLY A 327 -10.94 -8.37 20.12
CA GLY A 327 -10.09 -8.62 21.28
C GLY A 327 -8.93 -9.60 21.05
N CYS A 328 -8.68 -10.00 19.80
CA CYS A 328 -7.57 -10.89 19.45
C CYS A 328 -6.21 -10.30 19.84
N THR A 329 -5.37 -11.11 20.47
CA THR A 329 -4.00 -10.74 20.82
C THR A 329 -3.00 -11.80 20.38
N ALA A 330 -1.77 -11.37 20.12
CA ALA A 330 -0.64 -12.25 19.91
C ALA A 330 0.58 -11.73 20.66
N GLY A 331 1.23 -12.59 21.45
CA GLY A 331 2.32 -12.17 22.32
C GLY A 331 1.93 -11.08 23.33
N GLY A 332 0.66 -11.02 23.73
CA GLY A 332 0.10 -10.03 24.64
C GLY A 332 -0.23 -8.68 24.02
N LEU A 333 -0.16 -8.55 22.68
CA LEU A 333 -0.42 -7.30 21.96
C LEU A 333 -1.62 -7.41 21.03
N PRO A 334 -2.38 -6.31 20.84
CA PRO A 334 -3.61 -6.34 20.07
C PRO A 334 -3.35 -6.41 18.56
N ILE A 335 -3.96 -7.39 17.89
CA ILE A 335 -3.83 -7.55 16.43
C ILE A 335 -4.49 -6.36 15.71
N GLN A 336 -3.86 -5.85 14.63
CA GLN A 336 -4.30 -4.67 13.87
C GLN A 336 -4.59 -3.42 14.74
N GLY A 337 -3.84 -3.24 15.82
CA GLY A 337 -4.07 -2.12 16.75
C GLY A 337 -5.38 -2.22 17.53
N GLY A 338 -5.95 -3.43 17.64
CA GLY A 338 -7.18 -3.69 18.39
C GLY A 338 -8.47 -3.56 17.58
N ASN A 339 -8.36 -3.35 16.27
CA ASN A 339 -9.50 -3.39 15.38
C ASN A 339 -10.03 -4.82 15.25
N ASP A 340 -11.34 -4.95 15.08
CA ASP A 340 -11.97 -6.25 14.88
C ASP A 340 -11.59 -6.84 13.52
N ILE A 341 -11.29 -8.13 13.51
CA ILE A 341 -11.02 -8.90 12.29
C ILE A 341 -12.35 -9.29 11.67
N PHE A 342 -12.66 -8.71 10.53
CA PHE A 342 -13.89 -8.97 9.79
C PHE A 342 -13.65 -9.96 8.65
N PHE A 343 -14.49 -10.99 8.57
CA PHE A 343 -14.48 -11.96 7.48
C PHE A 343 -15.90 -12.21 6.97
N ASP A 344 -16.15 -11.95 5.70
CA ASP A 344 -17.41 -12.20 5.03
C ASP A 344 -17.34 -13.37 4.05
N PHE A 345 -18.45 -14.11 3.95
CA PHE A 345 -18.57 -15.29 3.11
C PHE A 345 -20.03 -15.58 2.76
N THR A 346 -20.25 -16.49 1.81
CA THR A 346 -21.56 -17.02 1.48
C THR A 346 -21.67 -18.47 1.93
N ASN A 347 -22.66 -18.75 2.78
CA ASN A 347 -22.96 -20.09 3.29
C ASN A 347 -23.81 -20.88 2.28
N GLN A 348 -23.41 -22.13 2.01
CA GLN A 348 -24.04 -23.02 1.02
C GLN A 348 -24.59 -24.29 1.67
N SER A 349 -25.55 -24.94 1.00
CA SER A 349 -26.15 -26.18 1.51
C SER A 349 -25.27 -27.40 1.20
N ALA A 350 -24.93 -28.20 2.21
CA ALA A 350 -24.32 -29.53 1.99
C ALA A 350 -25.36 -30.59 1.57
N LEU A 351 -26.65 -30.35 1.80
CA LEU A 351 -27.68 -31.37 1.63
C LEU A 351 -28.02 -31.62 0.15
N ASN A 352 -27.78 -30.62 -0.70
CA ASN A 352 -28.11 -30.65 -2.12
C ASN A 352 -26.86 -30.33 -2.95
N ILE A 353 -25.88 -31.23 -2.95
CA ILE A 353 -24.69 -31.09 -3.80
C ILE A 353 -24.70 -32.11 -4.95
N ARG A 354 -24.13 -31.71 -6.09
CA ARG A 354 -23.81 -32.60 -7.20
C ARG A 354 -22.33 -32.47 -7.55
N MET A 355 -21.59 -33.56 -7.42
CA MET A 355 -20.16 -33.60 -7.67
C MET A 355 -19.93 -34.05 -9.12
N VAL A 356 -19.16 -33.26 -9.87
CA VAL A 356 -18.86 -33.48 -11.28
C VAL A 356 -17.36 -33.69 -11.45
N ASP A 357 -16.97 -34.83 -12.00
CA ASP A 357 -15.58 -35.18 -12.30
C ASP A 357 -15.51 -35.81 -13.69
N ILE A 358 -14.82 -35.15 -14.61
CA ILE A 358 -14.71 -35.61 -16.00
C ILE A 358 -13.98 -36.96 -16.15
N MET A 359 -13.06 -37.26 -15.23
CA MET A 359 -12.21 -38.45 -15.29
C MET A 359 -12.86 -39.66 -14.64
N SER A 360 -13.66 -39.45 -13.59
CA SER A 360 -14.19 -40.52 -12.75
C SER A 360 -15.72 -40.56 -12.67
N GLY A 361 -16.41 -39.63 -13.34
CA GLY A 361 -17.86 -39.54 -13.36
C GLY A 361 -18.54 -40.34 -14.47
N ASN A 362 -19.85 -40.52 -14.29
CA ASN A 362 -20.73 -41.16 -15.27
C ASN A 362 -22.11 -40.48 -15.22
N ASP A 363 -22.62 -40.09 -16.38
CA ASP A 363 -23.89 -39.36 -16.51
C ASP A 363 -25.09 -40.31 -16.49
N ILE A 364 -25.52 -40.65 -15.28
CA ILE A 364 -26.70 -41.48 -15.02
C ILE A 364 -27.60 -40.79 -13.98
N THR A 365 -28.90 -41.04 -14.03
CA THR A 365 -29.85 -40.46 -13.06
C THR A 365 -29.41 -40.72 -11.61
N GLY A 366 -29.37 -39.67 -10.79
CA GLY A 366 -28.89 -39.71 -9.41
C GLY A 366 -27.37 -39.66 -9.24
N CYS A 367 -26.59 -39.40 -10.29
CA CYS A 367 -25.14 -39.22 -10.18
C CYS A 367 -24.76 -37.99 -9.33
N GLY A 368 -23.51 -37.95 -8.88
CA GLY A 368 -22.95 -36.76 -8.23
C GLY A 368 -23.36 -36.59 -6.77
N THR A 369 -24.05 -37.57 -6.18
CA THR A 369 -24.48 -37.53 -4.78
C THR A 369 -23.39 -37.95 -3.79
N GLY A 370 -22.18 -38.31 -4.28
CA GLY A 370 -21.11 -38.91 -3.49
C GLY A 370 -21.36 -40.38 -3.11
N GLY A 371 -22.45 -40.99 -3.60
CA GLY A 371 -22.84 -42.37 -3.37
C GLY A 371 -23.41 -43.06 -4.62
N PRO A 372 -23.95 -44.28 -4.52
CA PRO A 372 -24.55 -44.97 -5.67
C PRO A 372 -25.79 -44.22 -6.20
N PRO A 373 -26.11 -44.29 -7.51
CA PRO A 373 -25.54 -45.22 -8.50
C PRO A 373 -24.21 -44.77 -9.13
N SER A 374 -23.82 -43.50 -8.98
CA SER A 374 -22.47 -43.01 -9.32
C SER A 374 -22.09 -41.87 -8.38
N ALA A 375 -20.90 -41.94 -7.80
CA ALA A 375 -20.40 -40.91 -6.88
C ALA A 375 -20.30 -39.53 -7.57
N TYR A 376 -19.99 -39.51 -8.88
CA TYR A 376 -19.77 -38.31 -9.67
C TYR A 376 -20.55 -38.35 -10.99
N CYS A 377 -21.06 -37.19 -11.42
CA CYS A 377 -21.47 -36.99 -12.81
C CYS A 377 -20.24 -36.70 -13.67
N GLN A 378 -20.29 -37.01 -14.97
CA GLN A 378 -19.18 -36.75 -15.89
C GLN A 378 -19.25 -35.34 -16.48
N SER A 379 -20.43 -34.89 -16.88
CA SER A 379 -20.64 -33.57 -17.49
C SER A 379 -21.30 -32.57 -16.53
N ILE A 380 -21.00 -31.29 -16.74
CA ILE A 380 -21.55 -30.20 -15.91
C ILE A 380 -23.05 -30.06 -16.18
N GLU A 381 -23.47 -30.15 -17.44
CA GLU A 381 -24.87 -30.02 -17.85
C GLU A 381 -25.77 -31.06 -17.20
N PHE A 382 -25.25 -32.29 -17.07
CA PHE A 382 -25.97 -33.36 -16.40
C PHE A 382 -26.01 -33.14 -14.89
N GLY A 383 -24.89 -32.73 -14.27
CA GLY A 383 -24.84 -32.34 -12.86
C GLY A 383 -25.83 -31.23 -12.51
N VAL A 384 -25.96 -30.21 -13.38
CA VAL A 384 -26.97 -29.14 -13.25
C VAL A 384 -28.38 -29.71 -13.34
N THR A 385 -28.64 -30.56 -14.33
CA THR A 385 -29.96 -31.20 -14.50
C THR A 385 -30.37 -31.96 -13.23
N GLU A 386 -29.45 -32.76 -12.67
CA GLU A 386 -29.67 -33.52 -11.44
C GLU A 386 -29.82 -32.64 -10.19
N CYS A 387 -29.20 -31.46 -10.18
CA CYS A 387 -29.39 -30.46 -9.13
C CYS A 387 -30.77 -29.81 -9.23
N ASP A 388 -31.20 -29.44 -10.43
CA ASP A 388 -32.48 -28.79 -10.69
C ASP A 388 -33.66 -29.68 -10.31
N LEU A 389 -33.53 -31.00 -10.48
CA LEU A 389 -34.52 -32.00 -10.05
C LEU A 389 -34.81 -31.99 -8.54
N VAL A 390 -33.91 -31.43 -7.73
CA VAL A 390 -34.12 -31.29 -6.27
C VAL A 390 -35.22 -30.27 -5.96
N GLY A 391 -35.43 -29.27 -6.82
CA GLY A 391 -36.43 -28.21 -6.59
C GLY A 391 -36.12 -27.27 -5.42
N ALA A 392 -34.87 -27.25 -4.93
CA ALA A 392 -34.38 -26.42 -3.83
C ALA A 392 -32.98 -25.89 -4.17
N PRO A 393 -32.43 -24.91 -3.41
CA PRO A 393 -31.04 -24.47 -3.58
C PRO A 393 -30.08 -25.65 -3.60
N CYS A 394 -29.30 -25.76 -4.67
CA CYS A 394 -28.43 -26.89 -4.97
C CYS A 394 -27.09 -26.39 -5.52
N SER A 395 -25.98 -27.05 -5.19
CA SER A 395 -24.64 -26.66 -5.64
C SER A 395 -23.97 -27.77 -6.44
N VAL A 396 -23.59 -27.47 -7.67
CA VAL A 396 -22.77 -28.34 -8.51
C VAL A 396 -21.30 -28.00 -8.28
N LEU A 397 -20.56 -28.95 -7.72
CA LEU A 397 -19.14 -28.86 -7.45
C LEU A 397 -18.40 -29.53 -8.61
N VAL A 398 -17.42 -28.85 -9.19
CA VAL A 398 -16.74 -29.32 -10.40
C VAL A 398 -15.25 -29.48 -10.13
N ALA A 399 -14.76 -30.71 -10.34
CA ALA A 399 -13.35 -31.02 -10.19
C ALA A 399 -12.48 -30.32 -11.25
N SER A 400 -11.17 -30.36 -11.04
CA SER A 400 -10.18 -29.85 -11.98
C SER A 400 -10.20 -30.69 -13.24
N GLY A 401 -10.16 -30.03 -14.38
CA GLY A 401 -10.29 -30.68 -15.68
C GLY A 401 -10.70 -29.70 -16.76
N THR A 402 -10.66 -30.14 -18.01
CA THR A 402 -11.18 -29.39 -19.16
C THR A 402 -12.49 -30.02 -19.60
N TYR A 403 -13.58 -29.32 -19.32
CA TYR A 403 -14.94 -29.72 -19.64
C TYR A 403 -15.34 -29.13 -20.98
N ILE A 404 -15.81 -30.00 -21.88
CA ILE A 404 -16.32 -29.66 -23.20
C ILE A 404 -17.83 -29.86 -23.15
N PRO A 405 -18.63 -28.78 -23.02
CA PRO A 405 -20.08 -28.91 -23.01
C PRO A 405 -20.58 -29.41 -24.37
N THR A 406 -21.53 -30.34 -24.34
CA THR A 406 -22.26 -30.82 -25.51
C THR A 406 -23.51 -29.99 -25.79
N ARG A 407 -24.00 -29.26 -24.77
CA ARG A 407 -25.04 -28.23 -24.85
C ARG A 407 -24.72 -27.06 -23.92
N ARG A 408 -25.38 -25.93 -24.11
CA ARG A 408 -25.28 -24.75 -23.23
C ARG A 408 -25.59 -25.13 -21.78
N ILE A 409 -24.71 -24.76 -20.84
CA ILE A 409 -24.95 -24.95 -19.41
C ILE A 409 -25.99 -23.91 -18.99
N SER A 410 -27.22 -24.35 -18.73
CA SER A 410 -28.36 -23.45 -18.47
C SER A 410 -28.74 -23.51 -16.99
N LEU A 411 -28.64 -22.38 -16.29
CA LEU A 411 -29.03 -22.21 -14.90
C LEU A 411 -30.35 -21.46 -14.83
N THR A 412 -31.46 -22.21 -14.82
CA THR A 412 -32.83 -21.65 -14.79
C THR A 412 -33.51 -21.75 -13.44
N SER A 413 -32.90 -22.48 -12.49
CA SER A 413 -33.42 -22.73 -11.14
C SER A 413 -32.58 -21.99 -10.09
N GLN A 414 -32.40 -22.58 -8.91
CA GLN A 414 -31.62 -22.08 -7.78
C GLN A 414 -30.24 -22.77 -7.67
N THR A 415 -29.71 -23.22 -8.82
CA THR A 415 -28.50 -24.05 -8.89
C THR A 415 -27.23 -23.20 -9.02
N SER A 416 -26.30 -23.38 -8.09
CA SER A 416 -24.98 -22.76 -8.12
C SER A 416 -23.93 -23.67 -8.77
N LEU A 417 -22.94 -23.09 -9.42
CA LEU A 417 -21.77 -23.76 -9.97
C LEU A 417 -20.50 -23.29 -9.26
N ILE A 418 -19.69 -24.23 -8.77
CA ILE A 418 -18.44 -23.92 -8.09
C ILE A 418 -17.34 -24.83 -8.65
N GLY A 419 -16.30 -24.25 -9.22
CA GLY A 419 -15.09 -24.92 -9.70
C GLY A 419 -13.95 -24.84 -8.71
N GLY A 420 -12.84 -25.50 -9.03
CA GLY A 420 -11.62 -25.43 -8.22
C GLY A 420 -11.38 -26.63 -7.30
N PHE A 421 -12.07 -27.75 -7.49
CA PHE A 421 -11.89 -28.94 -6.64
C PHE A 421 -10.86 -29.90 -7.23
N SER A 422 -10.11 -30.62 -6.41
CA SER A 422 -9.23 -31.69 -6.92
C SER A 422 -10.04 -32.86 -7.50
N THR A 423 -9.52 -33.56 -8.51
CA THR A 423 -10.11 -34.83 -9.00
C THR A 423 -10.38 -35.80 -7.85
N GLY A 424 -11.54 -36.47 -7.86
CA GLY A 424 -11.99 -37.35 -6.78
C GLY A 424 -12.35 -36.66 -5.46
N PHE A 425 -12.36 -35.32 -5.41
CA PHE A 425 -12.85 -34.51 -4.28
C PHE A 425 -12.31 -34.91 -2.90
N GLY A 426 -10.99 -35.10 -2.79
CA GLY A 426 -10.33 -35.37 -1.49
C GLY A 426 -10.56 -34.26 -0.44
N SER A 427 -10.90 -33.04 -0.87
CA SER A 427 -11.36 -31.93 -0.03
C SER A 427 -12.55 -31.22 -0.70
N LEU A 428 -13.51 -30.77 0.11
CA LEU A 428 -14.63 -29.91 -0.33
C LEU A 428 -14.31 -28.41 -0.17
N ASN A 429 -13.03 -28.05 -0.15
CA ASN A 429 -12.60 -26.66 -0.21
C ASN A 429 -12.11 -26.34 -1.63
N PRO A 430 -12.74 -25.38 -2.34
CA PRO A 430 -12.31 -25.01 -3.67
C PRO A 430 -10.99 -24.22 -3.61
N ASP A 431 -10.04 -24.60 -4.46
CA ASP A 431 -8.77 -23.93 -4.72
C ASP A 431 -8.55 -23.85 -6.24
N PRO A 432 -9.17 -22.85 -6.92
CA PRO A 432 -9.11 -22.72 -8.37
C PRO A 432 -7.70 -22.36 -8.90
N ILE A 433 -6.76 -21.98 -8.03
CA ILE A 433 -5.38 -21.70 -8.40
C ILE A 433 -4.62 -23.01 -8.63
N ASN A 434 -4.71 -23.94 -7.68
CA ASN A 434 -3.99 -25.20 -7.75
C ASN A 434 -4.77 -26.30 -8.50
N ASN A 435 -6.11 -26.20 -8.54
CA ASN A 435 -7.00 -27.18 -9.17
C ASN A 435 -7.88 -26.51 -10.25
N PRO A 436 -7.31 -26.04 -11.37
CA PRO A 436 -8.08 -25.27 -12.36
C PRO A 436 -9.21 -26.09 -13.00
N THR A 437 -10.42 -25.53 -12.99
CA THR A 437 -11.57 -26.06 -13.72
C THR A 437 -11.83 -25.20 -14.96
N ILE A 438 -11.66 -25.79 -16.14
CA ILE A 438 -11.77 -25.11 -17.42
C ILE A 438 -13.05 -25.57 -18.11
N ILE A 439 -13.91 -24.63 -18.51
CA ILE A 439 -15.06 -24.89 -19.39
C ILE A 439 -14.73 -24.29 -20.75
N GLN A 440 -14.61 -25.15 -21.75
CA GLN A 440 -14.22 -24.76 -23.09
C GLN A 440 -15.31 -25.19 -24.07
N ASP A 441 -15.86 -24.23 -24.82
CA ASP A 441 -16.70 -24.51 -25.97
C ASP A 441 -15.81 -24.69 -27.21
N PRO A 442 -15.66 -25.93 -27.74
CA PRO A 442 -14.82 -26.20 -28.89
C PRO A 442 -15.56 -26.08 -30.23
N GLY A 443 -16.84 -25.67 -30.22
CA GLY A 443 -17.81 -25.94 -31.29
C GLY A 443 -17.32 -25.63 -32.71
N ILE A 444 -17.83 -26.42 -33.67
CA ILE A 444 -17.60 -26.26 -35.10
C ILE A 444 -18.41 -25.04 -35.56
N GLY A 445 -17.78 -23.87 -35.63
CA GLY A 445 -18.46 -22.60 -35.88
C GLY A 445 -19.31 -22.62 -37.15
N GLY A 446 -20.55 -22.12 -37.04
CA GLY A 446 -21.47 -21.92 -38.16
C GLY A 446 -21.61 -20.43 -38.49
N GLY A 447 -21.35 -20.07 -39.75
CA GLY A 447 -21.47 -18.70 -40.23
C GLY A 447 -22.92 -18.35 -40.52
N LEU A 448 -23.56 -17.54 -39.66
CA LEU A 448 -24.29 -16.31 -40.02
C LEU A 448 -25.05 -15.70 -38.84
N PHE A 449 -25.42 -16.48 -37.84
CA PHE A 449 -25.89 -16.03 -36.52
C PHE A 449 -25.46 -17.12 -35.53
N CYS A 450 -25.54 -16.87 -34.22
CA CYS A 450 -25.48 -18.00 -33.30
C CYS A 450 -26.42 -19.09 -33.83
N ASP A 451 -25.91 -20.28 -34.08
CA ASP A 451 -26.83 -21.39 -34.21
C ASP A 451 -27.62 -21.49 -32.90
N ALA A 452 -28.82 -22.05 -32.95
CA ALA A 452 -29.74 -22.09 -31.81
C ALA A 452 -29.20 -22.85 -30.57
N SER A 453 -27.92 -23.23 -30.56
CA SER A 453 -27.32 -24.12 -29.57
C SER A 453 -26.25 -23.43 -28.69
N PHE A 454 -25.44 -22.48 -29.17
CA PHE A 454 -24.32 -21.91 -28.38
C PHE A 454 -23.93 -20.43 -28.68
N CYS A 455 -24.75 -19.44 -28.29
CA CYS A 455 -24.27 -18.05 -28.18
C CYS A 455 -23.40 -17.81 -26.94
N SER A 456 -23.65 -18.56 -25.86
CA SER A 456 -22.89 -18.46 -24.62
C SER A 456 -22.58 -19.82 -24.03
N VAL A 457 -21.50 -19.90 -23.26
CA VAL A 457 -21.08 -21.15 -22.60
C VAL A 457 -22.01 -21.46 -21.43
N ILE A 458 -22.26 -20.45 -20.58
CA ILE A 458 -23.21 -20.50 -19.47
C ILE A 458 -24.33 -19.49 -19.72
N ASP A 459 -25.58 -19.91 -19.49
CA ASP A 459 -26.74 -19.04 -19.41
C ASP A 459 -27.33 -19.05 -18.02
N ILE A 460 -27.65 -17.86 -17.51
CA ILE A 460 -28.36 -17.68 -16.26
C ILE A 460 -29.67 -16.98 -16.59
N ALA A 461 -30.78 -17.68 -16.42
CA ALA A 461 -32.11 -17.18 -16.73
C ALA A 461 -33.09 -17.68 -15.66
N THR A 462 -33.01 -17.06 -14.47
CA THR A 462 -33.76 -17.51 -13.30
C THR A 462 -34.53 -16.38 -12.64
N SER A 463 -35.78 -16.68 -12.29
CA SER A 463 -36.62 -15.89 -11.39
C SER A 463 -36.95 -16.67 -10.12
N ALA A 464 -36.21 -17.74 -9.84
CA ALA A 464 -36.50 -18.69 -8.76
C ALA A 464 -35.89 -18.27 -7.40
N LEU A 465 -35.13 -17.18 -7.35
CA LEU A 465 -34.48 -16.70 -6.12
C LEU A 465 -35.46 -15.86 -5.28
N THR A 466 -36.44 -16.51 -4.68
CA THR A 466 -37.57 -15.87 -3.98
C THR A 466 -37.26 -15.38 -2.56
N SER A 467 -36.10 -15.72 -2.01
CA SER A 467 -35.64 -15.30 -0.68
C SER A 467 -34.33 -14.51 -0.78
N ALA A 468 -34.18 -13.46 0.03
CA ALA A 468 -32.96 -12.64 0.10
C ALA A 468 -31.70 -13.44 0.50
N ASN A 469 -31.90 -14.62 1.08
CA ASN A 469 -30.84 -15.53 1.50
C ASN A 469 -30.44 -16.54 0.41
N ASN A 470 -31.18 -16.61 -0.70
CA ASN A 470 -30.90 -17.55 -1.78
C ASN A 470 -30.00 -16.86 -2.81
N ASN A 471 -28.77 -17.36 -2.95
CA ASN A 471 -27.84 -16.84 -3.93
C ASN A 471 -27.53 -17.92 -4.96
N LEU A 472 -27.54 -17.54 -6.23
CA LEU A 472 -26.99 -18.34 -7.32
C LEU A 472 -25.55 -17.89 -7.53
N ILE A 473 -24.59 -18.80 -7.36
CA ILE A 473 -23.16 -18.50 -7.49
C ILE A 473 -22.59 -19.22 -8.70
N VAL A 474 -21.81 -18.53 -9.51
CA VAL A 474 -20.88 -19.11 -10.48
C VAL A 474 -19.48 -18.65 -10.12
N SER A 475 -18.61 -19.58 -9.69
CA SER A 475 -17.28 -19.22 -9.18
C SER A 475 -16.18 -20.24 -9.46
N GLY A 476 -14.94 -19.75 -9.62
CA GLY A 476 -13.74 -20.59 -9.69
C GLY A 476 -13.49 -21.25 -11.04
N PHE A 477 -14.09 -20.74 -12.12
CA PHE A 477 -13.93 -21.30 -13.46
C PHE A 477 -13.02 -20.47 -14.36
N GLN A 478 -12.33 -21.16 -15.28
CA GLN A 478 -11.80 -20.57 -16.49
C GLN A 478 -12.75 -20.89 -17.64
N ILE A 479 -13.43 -19.88 -18.19
CA ILE A 479 -14.47 -20.04 -19.21
C ILE A 479 -13.94 -19.49 -20.53
N LEU A 480 -13.85 -20.37 -21.52
CA LEU A 480 -13.37 -20.07 -22.86
C LEU A 480 -14.53 -20.21 -23.84
N ALA A 481 -15.01 -19.07 -24.34
CA ALA A 481 -16.05 -19.03 -25.36
C ALA A 481 -15.53 -19.57 -26.70
N ASN A 482 -16.46 -19.93 -27.59
CA ASN A 482 -16.12 -20.47 -28.90
C ASN A 482 -15.37 -19.42 -29.75
N PRO A 483 -14.13 -19.68 -30.19
CA PRO A 483 -13.38 -18.73 -31.01
C PRO A 483 -13.99 -18.54 -32.41
N ASN A 484 -14.67 -19.54 -32.96
CA ASN A 484 -15.13 -19.58 -34.35
C ASN A 484 -16.51 -18.92 -34.59
N ASN A 485 -17.30 -18.67 -33.53
CA ASN A 485 -18.62 -18.06 -33.70
C ASN A 485 -18.53 -16.58 -34.08
N VAL A 486 -19.47 -16.07 -34.89
CA VAL A 486 -19.51 -14.64 -35.23
C VAL A 486 -19.84 -13.78 -34.00
N SER A 487 -20.65 -14.29 -33.08
CA SER A 487 -20.84 -13.69 -31.76
C SER A 487 -20.79 -14.76 -30.69
N SER A 488 -20.07 -14.48 -29.61
CA SER A 488 -19.97 -15.41 -28.49
C SER A 488 -19.71 -14.67 -27.18
N THR A 489 -20.32 -15.18 -26.12
CA THR A 489 -20.16 -14.66 -24.75
C THR A 489 -19.78 -15.80 -23.82
N GLY A 490 -18.90 -15.58 -22.85
CA GLY A 490 -18.61 -16.60 -21.84
C GLY A 490 -19.85 -16.91 -21.00
N ILE A 491 -20.36 -15.91 -20.27
CA ILE A 491 -21.57 -16.01 -19.45
C ILE A 491 -22.60 -14.99 -19.92
N SER A 492 -23.85 -15.42 -20.09
CA SER A 492 -24.99 -14.52 -20.24
C SER A 492 -25.92 -14.61 -19.04
N VAL A 493 -26.38 -13.47 -18.54
CA VAL A 493 -27.49 -13.36 -17.59
C VAL A 493 -28.63 -12.64 -18.30
N GLN A 494 -29.79 -13.27 -18.36
CA GLN A 494 -30.92 -12.74 -19.12
C GLN A 494 -32.25 -13.00 -18.40
N ASN A 495 -33.17 -12.04 -18.53
CA ASN A 495 -34.55 -12.15 -18.03
C ASN A 495 -34.67 -12.58 -16.55
N SER A 496 -33.71 -12.17 -15.71
CA SER A 496 -33.61 -12.57 -14.30
C SER A 496 -34.01 -11.42 -13.35
N ARG A 497 -35.12 -10.74 -13.65
CA ARG A 497 -35.64 -9.63 -12.83
C ARG A 497 -36.39 -10.10 -11.59
N PHE A 498 -36.55 -9.19 -10.63
CA PHE A 498 -37.37 -9.35 -9.42
C PHE A 498 -36.95 -10.47 -8.45
N ASN A 499 -35.73 -10.97 -8.58
CA ASN A 499 -35.15 -11.89 -7.62
C ASN A 499 -34.95 -11.17 -6.27
N ALA A 500 -35.53 -11.71 -5.20
CA ALA A 500 -35.25 -11.22 -3.85
C ALA A 500 -33.80 -11.57 -3.44
N GLY A 501 -33.34 -12.75 -3.87
CA GLY A 501 -31.96 -13.21 -3.74
C GLY A 501 -31.03 -12.65 -4.82
N GLN A 502 -29.74 -12.99 -4.78
CA GLN A 502 -28.72 -12.37 -5.63
C GLN A 502 -28.04 -13.37 -6.57
N ILE A 503 -27.84 -13.00 -7.84
CA ILE A 503 -26.96 -13.73 -8.76
C ILE A 503 -25.52 -13.22 -8.58
N ARG A 504 -24.56 -14.14 -8.45
CA ARG A 504 -23.17 -13.82 -8.12
C ARG A 504 -22.21 -14.50 -9.06
N ILE A 505 -21.38 -13.70 -9.71
CA ILE A 505 -20.32 -14.17 -10.59
C ILE A 505 -19.01 -13.77 -9.92
N LEU A 506 -18.29 -14.76 -9.37
CA LEU A 506 -17.19 -14.52 -8.43
C LEU A 506 -15.91 -15.23 -8.87
N ASP A 507 -14.78 -14.53 -8.91
CA ASP A 507 -13.44 -15.14 -9.06
C ASP A 507 -13.29 -16.06 -10.28
N ASN A 508 -13.93 -15.71 -11.40
CA ASN A 508 -13.80 -16.44 -12.67
C ASN A 508 -12.82 -15.73 -13.61
N THR A 509 -12.18 -16.49 -14.49
CA THR A 509 -11.51 -15.94 -15.68
C THR A 509 -12.38 -16.24 -16.89
N ILE A 510 -12.95 -15.22 -17.51
CA ILE A 510 -13.92 -15.37 -18.60
C ILE A 510 -13.34 -14.71 -19.85
N SER A 511 -13.25 -15.46 -20.94
CA SER A 511 -12.66 -15.01 -22.20
C SER A 511 -13.63 -15.22 -23.37
N GLY A 512 -13.89 -14.15 -24.13
CA GLY A 512 -14.58 -14.21 -25.42
C GLY A 512 -13.79 -14.96 -26.51
N ASN A 513 -12.53 -15.32 -26.22
CA ASN A 513 -11.60 -16.09 -27.05
C ASN A 513 -11.19 -15.41 -28.37
N GLU A 514 -10.14 -15.92 -29.01
CA GLU A 514 -9.51 -15.27 -30.17
C GLU A 514 -9.69 -16.10 -31.44
N SER A 515 -10.24 -15.50 -32.49
CA SER A 515 -10.28 -16.10 -33.82
C SER A 515 -9.02 -15.74 -34.62
N SER A 516 -8.52 -16.68 -35.41
CA SER A 516 -7.46 -16.43 -36.40
C SER A 516 -7.97 -15.76 -37.69
N THR A 517 -9.29 -15.67 -37.87
CA THR A 517 -9.95 -15.12 -39.07
C THR A 517 -10.72 -13.85 -38.70
N THR A 518 -10.58 -12.81 -39.52
CA THR A 518 -11.29 -11.54 -39.38
C THR A 518 -12.59 -11.59 -40.16
N PHE A 519 -13.72 -11.57 -39.47
CA PHE A 519 -15.04 -11.53 -40.09
C PHE A 519 -15.65 -10.11 -40.03
N ILE A 520 -16.52 -9.80 -40.99
CA ILE A 520 -17.27 -8.52 -41.04
C ILE A 520 -18.54 -8.66 -40.19
N GLY A 521 -18.62 -7.92 -39.08
CA GLY A 521 -19.77 -7.93 -38.16
C GLY A 521 -19.61 -8.91 -36.98
N GLY A 522 -20.37 -8.72 -35.89
CA GLY A 522 -20.37 -9.60 -34.71
C GLY A 522 -19.57 -9.10 -33.50
N THR A 523 -19.82 -9.70 -32.34
CA THR A 523 -19.29 -9.28 -31.03
C THR A 523 -18.75 -10.44 -30.20
N LYS A 524 -17.55 -10.29 -29.65
CA LYS A 524 -16.95 -11.25 -28.70
C LYS A 524 -16.94 -10.67 -27.29
N GLY A 525 -17.82 -11.19 -26.44
CA GLY A 525 -18.02 -10.75 -25.07
C GLY A 525 -17.43 -11.71 -24.03
N ALA A 526 -17.07 -11.22 -22.85
CA ALA A 526 -16.84 -12.09 -21.69
C ALA A 526 -18.15 -12.34 -20.92
N LEU A 527 -18.81 -11.27 -20.47
CA LEU A 527 -20.03 -11.31 -19.67
C LEU A 527 -21.07 -10.35 -20.25
N SER A 528 -22.29 -10.83 -20.44
CA SER A 528 -23.43 -10.02 -20.88
C SER A 528 -24.58 -10.16 -19.90
N ILE A 529 -25.16 -9.05 -19.47
CA ILE A 529 -26.32 -8.96 -18.60
C ILE A 529 -27.40 -8.21 -19.35
N SER A 530 -28.58 -8.78 -19.46
CA SER A 530 -29.73 -8.17 -20.14
C SER A 530 -31.00 -8.39 -19.32
N ASN A 531 -31.84 -7.37 -19.21
CA ASN A 531 -33.15 -7.47 -18.56
C ASN A 531 -33.10 -8.22 -17.21
N SER A 532 -32.14 -7.87 -16.34
CA SER A 532 -31.89 -8.58 -15.07
C SER A 532 -31.50 -7.62 -13.95
N ASP A 533 -31.75 -7.98 -12.70
CA ASP A 533 -31.54 -7.11 -11.53
C ASP A 533 -30.82 -7.87 -10.41
N ASN A 534 -30.28 -7.13 -9.43
CA ASN A 534 -29.64 -7.68 -8.23
C ASN A 534 -28.52 -8.70 -8.52
N ILE A 535 -27.48 -8.23 -9.22
CA ILE A 535 -26.32 -9.06 -9.62
C ILE A 535 -25.05 -8.48 -9.02
N LEU A 536 -24.21 -9.34 -8.45
CA LEU A 536 -22.86 -9.02 -7.99
C LEU A 536 -21.82 -9.68 -8.90
N ILE A 537 -20.96 -8.87 -9.50
CA ILE A 537 -19.82 -9.30 -10.29
C ILE A 537 -18.57 -8.88 -9.53
N SER A 538 -17.85 -9.85 -8.95
CA SER A 538 -16.68 -9.54 -8.13
C SER A 538 -15.48 -10.46 -8.33
N GLY A 539 -14.27 -9.89 -8.33
CA GLY A 539 -13.02 -10.66 -8.40
C GLY A 539 -12.75 -11.35 -9.74
N ASN A 540 -13.53 -11.07 -10.79
CA ASN A 540 -13.39 -11.74 -12.07
C ASN A 540 -12.34 -11.06 -12.96
N TRP A 541 -11.75 -11.85 -13.85
CA TRP A 541 -11.04 -11.36 -15.01
C TRP A 541 -11.92 -11.54 -16.26
N LEU A 542 -12.51 -10.45 -16.72
CA LEU A 542 -13.42 -10.38 -17.86
C LEU A 542 -12.67 -9.87 -19.08
N ARG A 543 -12.48 -10.74 -20.06
CA ARG A 543 -11.74 -10.42 -21.28
C ARG A 543 -12.61 -10.66 -22.50
N GLY A 544 -12.83 -9.62 -23.29
CA GLY A 544 -13.42 -9.76 -24.62
C GLY A 544 -12.59 -10.66 -25.54
N GLY A 545 -13.10 -10.89 -26.75
CA GLY A 545 -12.41 -11.70 -27.76
C GLY A 545 -11.98 -10.89 -28.99
N THR A 546 -11.16 -11.49 -29.86
CA THR A 546 -10.65 -10.85 -31.09
C THR A 546 -11.09 -11.60 -32.35
N GLY A 547 -11.02 -10.93 -33.50
CA GLY A 547 -11.34 -11.50 -34.82
C GLY A 547 -12.72 -11.13 -35.36
N MET A 548 -13.50 -10.36 -34.61
CA MET A 548 -14.79 -9.79 -35.04
C MET A 548 -14.71 -8.25 -35.07
N SER A 549 -15.77 -7.58 -35.52
CA SER A 549 -15.82 -6.11 -35.55
C SER A 549 -15.92 -5.45 -34.17
N SER A 550 -16.37 -6.18 -33.15
CA SER A 550 -16.60 -5.66 -31.80
C SER A 550 -16.09 -6.62 -30.72
N SER A 551 -15.57 -6.07 -29.63
CA SER A 551 -15.09 -6.81 -28.46
C SER A 551 -15.50 -6.15 -27.15
N THR A 552 -16.06 -6.92 -26.22
CA THR A 552 -16.56 -6.40 -24.95
C THR A 552 -16.12 -7.24 -23.75
N GLY A 553 -15.70 -6.59 -22.66
CA GLY A 553 -15.45 -7.27 -21.40
C GLY A 553 -16.77 -7.58 -20.68
N LEU A 554 -17.53 -6.53 -20.39
CA LEU A 554 -18.82 -6.57 -19.73
C LEU A 554 -19.84 -5.74 -20.52
N THR A 555 -21.05 -6.28 -20.70
CA THR A 555 -22.19 -5.55 -21.26
C THR A 555 -23.36 -5.65 -20.29
N ILE A 556 -23.97 -4.52 -19.94
CA ILE A 556 -25.17 -4.43 -19.11
C ILE A 556 -26.22 -3.65 -19.87
N ASP A 557 -27.31 -4.31 -20.21
CA ASP A 557 -28.41 -3.73 -20.99
C ASP A 557 -29.74 -3.85 -20.24
N ALA A 558 -30.51 -2.75 -20.20
CA ALA A 558 -31.84 -2.66 -19.62
C ALA A 558 -31.95 -3.39 -18.27
N SER A 559 -31.06 -3.10 -17.32
CA SER A 559 -30.83 -3.90 -16.11
C SER A 559 -30.57 -3.03 -14.88
N GLY A 560 -30.77 -3.60 -13.68
CA GLY A 560 -30.45 -2.94 -12.42
C GLY A 560 -31.60 -2.14 -11.79
N THR A 561 -32.83 -2.31 -12.27
CA THR A 561 -34.02 -1.57 -11.80
C THR A 561 -35.12 -2.55 -11.38
N PRO A 562 -35.51 -2.63 -10.09
CA PRO A 562 -35.24 -1.66 -9.02
C PRO A 562 -33.96 -1.89 -8.22
N GLN A 563 -33.25 -3.00 -8.43
CA GLN A 563 -32.05 -3.37 -7.67
C GLN A 563 -30.79 -3.33 -8.54
N PRO A 564 -29.75 -2.57 -8.18
CA PRO A 564 -28.64 -2.26 -9.06
C PRO A 564 -27.73 -3.46 -9.34
N ILE A 565 -26.98 -3.36 -10.43
CA ILE A 565 -25.85 -4.25 -10.71
C ILE A 565 -24.60 -3.72 -10.00
N ILE A 566 -23.92 -4.57 -9.25
CA ILE A 566 -22.67 -4.22 -8.53
C ILE A 566 -21.50 -4.88 -9.25
N VAL A 567 -20.59 -4.06 -9.77
CA VAL A 567 -19.37 -4.50 -10.45
C VAL A 567 -18.18 -4.05 -9.61
N LYS A 568 -17.57 -4.98 -8.88
CA LYS A 568 -16.55 -4.66 -7.88
C LYS A 568 -15.26 -5.48 -8.03
N LYS A 569 -14.07 -4.87 -7.98
CA LYS A 569 -12.79 -5.62 -7.92
C LYS A 569 -12.55 -6.56 -9.10
N ASN A 570 -12.96 -6.18 -10.30
CA ASN A 570 -12.72 -6.97 -11.52
C ASN A 570 -11.58 -6.38 -12.35
N LEU A 571 -10.93 -7.23 -13.14
CA LEU A 571 -10.14 -6.81 -14.29
C LEU A 571 -11.03 -6.93 -15.52
N ILE A 572 -11.27 -5.83 -16.23
CA ILE A 572 -12.22 -5.80 -17.35
C ILE A 572 -11.56 -5.19 -18.57
N ASP A 573 -11.57 -5.95 -19.66
CA ASP A 573 -10.87 -5.60 -20.89
C ASP A 573 -11.73 -5.89 -22.12
N GLY A 574 -11.85 -4.89 -23.01
CA GLY A 574 -12.06 -5.17 -24.43
C GLY A 574 -10.75 -5.63 -25.06
N VAL A 575 -10.77 -6.55 -26.01
CA VAL A 575 -9.53 -7.02 -26.65
C VAL A 575 -9.68 -7.00 -28.16
N GLN A 576 -8.79 -6.29 -28.84
CA GLN A 576 -8.81 -6.24 -30.29
C GLN A 576 -7.40 -6.01 -30.84
N ARG A 577 -6.96 -6.93 -31.72
CA ARG A 577 -5.60 -6.91 -32.28
C ARG A 577 -5.43 -5.87 -33.39
N SER A 578 -6.45 -5.66 -34.21
CA SER A 578 -6.42 -4.69 -35.31
C SER A 578 -7.82 -4.29 -35.72
N GLY A 579 -8.05 -3.00 -35.92
CA GLY A 579 -9.32 -2.47 -36.44
C GLY A 579 -10.49 -2.62 -35.47
N GLY A 580 -11.69 -2.26 -35.91
CA GLY A 580 -12.93 -2.49 -35.15
C GLY A 580 -13.10 -1.67 -33.86
N PHE A 581 -14.15 -2.02 -33.12
CA PHE A 581 -14.57 -1.37 -31.89
C PHE A 581 -14.26 -2.26 -30.68
N MET A 582 -13.84 -1.65 -29.58
CA MET A 582 -13.78 -2.35 -28.29
C MET A 582 -14.24 -1.45 -27.15
N SER A 583 -14.85 -2.07 -26.15
CA SER A 583 -15.12 -1.44 -24.88
C SER A 583 -14.90 -2.43 -23.73
N ALA A 584 -14.28 -2.00 -22.63
CA ALA A 584 -14.23 -2.86 -21.45
C ALA A 584 -15.62 -3.02 -20.83
N ILE A 585 -16.36 -1.93 -20.65
CA ILE A 585 -17.73 -1.96 -20.12
C ILE A 585 -18.67 -1.23 -21.07
N ILE A 586 -19.79 -1.84 -21.42
CA ILE A 586 -20.92 -1.17 -22.08
C ILE A 586 -22.10 -1.16 -21.11
N LEU A 587 -22.66 0.03 -20.91
CA LEU A 587 -23.85 0.26 -20.11
C LEU A 587 -24.91 0.88 -21.01
N SER A 588 -26.00 0.16 -21.18
CA SER A 588 -27.17 0.65 -21.90
C SER A 588 -28.37 0.53 -20.99
N ALA A 589 -29.01 1.65 -20.67
CA ALA A 589 -30.23 1.65 -19.86
C ALA A 589 -30.04 0.95 -18.49
N ALA A 590 -28.89 1.16 -17.86
CA ALA A 590 -28.45 0.38 -16.71
C ALA A 590 -28.38 1.22 -15.42
N THR A 591 -28.80 0.65 -14.29
CA THR A 591 -28.48 1.17 -12.95
C THR A 591 -27.40 0.30 -12.33
N ALA A 592 -26.22 0.86 -12.09
CA ALA A 592 -25.06 0.10 -11.66
C ALA A 592 -24.12 0.89 -10.73
N LEU A 593 -23.36 0.14 -9.93
CA LEU A 593 -22.21 0.63 -9.19
C LEU A 593 -20.94 -0.04 -9.73
N ILE A 594 -20.01 0.74 -10.27
CA ILE A 594 -18.72 0.29 -10.79
C ILE A 594 -17.64 0.77 -9.83
N VAL A 595 -17.07 -0.16 -9.07
CA VAL A 595 -16.24 0.14 -7.90
C VAL A 595 -14.94 -0.66 -7.88
N ASP A 596 -13.81 0.00 -7.65
CA ASP A 596 -12.50 -0.66 -7.52
C ASP A 596 -12.17 -1.60 -8.71
N ASN A 597 -12.49 -1.25 -9.96
CA ASN A 597 -12.16 -2.09 -11.11
C ASN A 597 -10.91 -1.58 -11.86
N LYS A 598 -10.12 -2.51 -12.38
CA LYS A 598 -9.03 -2.22 -13.32
C LYS A 598 -9.55 -2.39 -14.74
N ILE A 599 -9.67 -1.28 -15.47
CA ILE A 599 -10.35 -1.21 -16.78
C ILE A 599 -9.32 -0.98 -17.89
N ASN A 600 -9.31 -1.85 -18.90
CA ASN A 600 -8.32 -1.90 -19.99
C ASN A 600 -6.87 -2.18 -19.53
N ALA A 601 -6.72 -2.95 -18.45
CA ALA A 601 -5.43 -3.38 -17.91
C ALA A 601 -4.62 -4.26 -18.88
N TYR A 602 -5.27 -5.23 -19.50
CA TYR A 602 -4.61 -6.09 -20.48
C TYR A 602 -4.15 -5.32 -21.72
N GLN A 603 -4.95 -4.35 -22.17
CA GLN A 603 -4.56 -3.46 -23.27
C GLN A 603 -3.38 -2.57 -22.92
N TYR A 604 -3.30 -2.08 -21.68
CA TYR A 604 -2.09 -1.41 -21.21
C TYR A 604 -0.90 -2.34 -21.33
N LEU A 605 -0.92 -3.54 -20.75
CA LEU A 605 0.22 -4.46 -20.81
C LEU A 605 0.63 -4.87 -22.22
N ASN A 606 -0.32 -4.99 -23.14
CA ASN A 606 -0.06 -5.39 -24.51
C ASN A 606 -0.30 -4.23 -25.51
N PRO A 607 0.74 -3.42 -25.80
CA PRO A 607 0.61 -2.28 -26.71
C PRO A 607 0.34 -2.67 -28.18
N THR A 608 0.40 -3.96 -28.53
CA THR A 608 0.08 -4.44 -29.88
C THR A 608 -1.43 -4.49 -30.16
N LEU A 609 -2.27 -4.32 -29.13
CA LEU A 609 -3.72 -4.28 -29.27
C LEU A 609 -4.17 -2.88 -29.71
N ILE A 610 -4.41 -2.70 -31.01
CA ILE A 610 -4.70 -1.42 -31.67
C ILE A 610 -6.10 -1.39 -32.33
N PRO A 611 -7.19 -1.32 -31.55
CA PRO A 611 -8.54 -1.12 -32.09
C PRO A 611 -8.69 0.23 -32.80
N ASN A 612 -9.66 0.38 -33.71
CA ASN A 612 -9.99 1.70 -34.27
C ASN A 612 -10.64 2.59 -33.22
N PHE A 613 -11.55 2.03 -32.43
CA PHE A 613 -12.21 2.71 -31.32
C PHE A 613 -11.96 1.96 -30.02
N SER A 614 -11.45 2.65 -29.00
CA SER A 614 -11.04 2.05 -27.73
C SER A 614 -11.69 2.77 -26.56
N GLN A 615 -12.70 2.15 -25.95
CA GLN A 615 -13.43 2.74 -24.84
C GLN A 615 -13.17 1.97 -23.54
N GLY A 616 -12.99 2.68 -22.42
CA GLY A 616 -12.99 2.07 -21.10
C GLY A 616 -14.40 1.70 -20.68
N ILE A 617 -15.23 2.73 -20.50
CA ILE A 617 -16.65 2.61 -20.18
C ILE A 617 -17.44 3.36 -21.25
N LEU A 618 -18.32 2.65 -21.94
CA LEU A 618 -19.32 3.21 -22.83
C LEU A 618 -20.66 3.29 -22.10
N ILE A 619 -21.26 4.48 -22.06
CA ILE A 619 -22.60 4.73 -21.55
C ILE A 619 -23.47 5.15 -22.73
N ASP A 620 -24.48 4.34 -23.03
CA ASP A 620 -25.47 4.56 -24.08
C ASP A 620 -26.89 4.34 -23.54
N ASP A 621 -27.42 5.34 -22.84
CA ASP A 621 -28.70 5.29 -22.14
C ASP A 621 -29.88 5.81 -23.00
N SER A 622 -29.95 5.41 -24.27
CA SER A 622 -30.99 5.87 -25.23
C SER A 622 -32.45 5.66 -24.80
N SER A 623 -32.72 4.74 -23.88
CA SER A 623 -34.08 4.34 -23.49
C SER A 623 -34.66 5.04 -22.26
N GLY A 624 -33.96 6.00 -21.64
CA GLY A 624 -34.55 6.88 -20.63
C GLY A 624 -34.96 6.23 -19.30
N ILE A 625 -34.40 5.07 -18.94
CA ILE A 625 -34.73 4.38 -17.69
C ILE A 625 -34.31 5.24 -16.48
N PRO A 626 -35.22 5.54 -15.53
CA PRO A 626 -34.88 6.27 -14.31
C PRO A 626 -33.95 5.44 -13.43
N GLY A 627 -32.93 6.06 -12.84
CA GLY A 627 -31.96 5.39 -12.00
C GLY A 627 -30.72 6.24 -11.74
N PHE A 628 -29.68 5.60 -11.23
CA PHE A 628 -28.39 6.23 -10.97
C PHE A 628 -27.25 5.39 -11.55
N LEU A 629 -26.13 6.04 -11.84
CA LEU A 629 -24.90 5.35 -12.21
C LEU A 629 -23.75 5.89 -11.36
N SER A 630 -23.16 5.02 -10.54
CA SER A 630 -22.03 5.38 -9.69
C SER A 630 -20.76 4.68 -10.18
N ILE A 631 -19.74 5.46 -10.54
CA ILE A 631 -18.43 4.99 -11.00
C ILE A 631 -17.39 5.59 -10.07
N PHE A 632 -16.83 4.79 -9.17
CA PHE A 632 -15.86 5.32 -8.22
C PHE A 632 -14.70 4.38 -7.89
N ASN A 633 -13.57 4.97 -7.53
CA ASN A 633 -12.34 4.26 -7.16
C ASN A 633 -11.80 3.31 -8.26
N ASN A 634 -12.08 3.56 -9.53
CA ASN A 634 -11.57 2.71 -10.63
C ASN A 634 -10.26 3.25 -11.20
N ASP A 635 -9.45 2.34 -11.74
CA ASP A 635 -8.29 2.66 -12.57
C ASP A 635 -8.68 2.40 -14.03
N ILE A 636 -8.73 3.48 -14.82
CA ILE A 636 -9.27 3.48 -16.17
C ILE A 636 -8.18 3.90 -17.15
N TYR A 637 -7.71 2.92 -17.93
CA TYR A 637 -6.77 3.18 -18.99
C TYR A 637 -7.50 3.61 -20.28
N VAL A 638 -7.12 4.78 -20.78
CA VAL A 638 -7.54 5.28 -22.09
C VAL A 638 -6.75 4.52 -23.16
N GLY A 639 -7.46 3.65 -23.90
CA GLY A 639 -6.88 2.60 -24.73
C GLY A 639 -6.01 3.03 -25.91
N ASN A 640 -5.47 2.05 -26.63
CA ASN A 640 -4.38 2.21 -27.60
C ASN A 640 -4.83 2.53 -29.05
N SER A 641 -5.98 3.19 -29.28
CA SER A 641 -6.41 3.46 -30.66
C SER A 641 -5.33 4.25 -31.43
N PRO A 642 -4.97 3.84 -32.67
CA PRO A 642 -4.07 4.59 -33.54
C PRO A 642 -4.81 5.64 -34.40
N ALA A 643 -6.15 5.66 -34.35
CA ALA A 643 -6.96 6.52 -35.22
C ALA A 643 -6.79 8.01 -34.86
N ALA A 644 -6.91 8.89 -35.86
CA ALA A 644 -6.46 10.28 -35.72
C ALA A 644 -7.48 11.21 -35.04
N ALA A 645 -8.75 10.81 -34.90
CA ALA A 645 -9.78 11.69 -34.41
C ALA A 645 -9.77 11.75 -32.87
N LEU A 646 -9.99 12.95 -32.34
CA LEU A 646 -10.13 13.16 -30.91
C LEU A 646 -11.38 12.41 -30.41
N GLY A 647 -11.20 11.49 -29.47
CA GLY A 647 -12.28 10.64 -28.94
C GLY A 647 -12.27 9.22 -29.47
N ASP A 648 -11.38 8.86 -30.41
CA ASP A 648 -11.23 7.47 -30.86
C ASP A 648 -10.71 6.55 -29.73
N ALA A 649 -10.04 7.11 -28.74
CA ALA A 649 -9.77 6.43 -27.48
C ALA A 649 -10.28 7.27 -26.30
N THR A 650 -11.15 6.66 -25.50
CA THR A 650 -11.83 7.35 -24.40
C THR A 650 -11.79 6.52 -23.13
N GLY A 651 -11.56 7.17 -21.98
CA GLY A 651 -11.74 6.54 -20.67
C GLY A 651 -13.21 6.25 -20.40
N ILE A 652 -14.02 7.30 -20.30
CA ILE A 652 -15.48 7.21 -20.14
C ILE A 652 -16.16 7.94 -21.29
N PHE A 653 -16.83 7.19 -22.15
CA PHE A 653 -17.59 7.71 -23.28
C PHE A 653 -19.07 7.77 -22.90
N LEU A 654 -19.64 8.97 -22.90
CA LEU A 654 -21.06 9.23 -22.78
C LEU A 654 -21.62 9.49 -24.18
N GLY A 655 -22.19 8.43 -24.74
CA GLY A 655 -22.94 8.44 -25.99
C GLY A 655 -24.23 9.24 -25.80
N PHE A 656 -25.19 8.57 -25.18
CA PHE A 656 -26.49 9.12 -24.87
C PHE A 656 -26.70 9.11 -23.35
N ALA A 657 -27.15 10.23 -22.79
CA ALA A 657 -27.54 10.34 -21.39
C ALA A 657 -29.06 10.36 -21.27
N ALA A 658 -29.63 9.44 -20.48
CA ALA A 658 -31.05 9.44 -20.19
C ALA A 658 -31.43 10.76 -19.46
N PRO A 659 -32.48 11.47 -19.89
CA PRO A 659 -32.93 12.70 -19.21
C PRO A 659 -33.20 12.46 -17.72
N GLY A 660 -32.59 13.26 -16.85
CA GLY A 660 -32.76 13.18 -15.39
C GLY A 660 -31.94 12.08 -14.69
N LYS A 661 -31.10 11.33 -15.42
CA LYS A 661 -30.20 10.34 -14.82
C LYS A 661 -29.00 11.03 -14.17
N VAL A 662 -28.78 10.72 -12.89
CA VAL A 662 -27.69 11.30 -12.09
C VAL A 662 -26.47 10.39 -12.15
N TYR A 663 -25.33 10.99 -12.49
CA TYR A 663 -24.03 10.32 -12.56
C TYR A 663 -23.17 10.72 -11.35
N THR A 664 -22.63 9.73 -10.65
CA THR A 664 -21.63 9.93 -9.59
C THR A 664 -20.31 9.33 -10.06
N ILE A 665 -19.46 10.14 -10.68
CA ILE A 665 -18.14 9.73 -11.20
C ILE A 665 -17.07 10.34 -10.30
N VAL A 666 -16.56 9.58 -9.34
CA VAL A 666 -15.65 10.16 -8.32
C VAL A 666 -14.46 9.29 -8.00
N ASN A 667 -13.35 9.90 -7.58
CA ASN A 667 -12.18 9.17 -7.10
C ASN A 667 -11.59 8.16 -8.11
N ASN A 668 -11.74 8.39 -9.41
CA ASN A 668 -11.17 7.51 -10.44
C ASN A 668 -9.78 7.99 -10.90
N GLN A 669 -8.88 7.06 -11.20
CA GLN A 669 -7.64 7.31 -11.92
C GLN A 669 -7.87 7.11 -13.42
N ILE A 670 -7.89 8.18 -14.20
CA ILE A 670 -8.07 8.15 -15.66
C ILE A 670 -6.77 8.58 -16.31
N PHE A 671 -6.15 7.69 -17.10
CA PHE A 671 -4.80 7.95 -17.59
C PHE A 671 -4.50 7.26 -18.92
N THR A 672 -3.43 7.74 -19.57
CA THR A 672 -2.87 7.13 -20.77
C THR A 672 -1.35 6.96 -20.66
N ARG A 673 -0.70 6.35 -21.66
CA ARG A 673 0.77 6.15 -21.72
C ARG A 673 1.50 7.26 -22.46
N SER A 674 0.81 7.97 -23.35
CA SER A 674 1.38 8.96 -24.25
C SER A 674 0.38 10.08 -24.49
N SER A 675 0.88 11.31 -24.63
CA SER A 675 0.08 12.51 -24.90
C SER A 675 -0.40 12.60 -26.36
N THR A 676 -0.94 11.51 -26.93
CA THR A 676 -1.46 11.51 -28.30
C THR A 676 -2.75 12.32 -28.37
N THR A 677 -2.95 13.05 -29.46
CA THR A 677 -4.05 14.00 -29.63
C THR A 677 -5.43 13.36 -29.83
N ASN A 678 -5.51 12.03 -29.87
CA ASN A 678 -6.76 11.29 -30.06
C ASN A 678 -7.37 10.75 -28.75
N ARG A 679 -6.72 11.01 -27.60
CA ARG A 679 -7.10 10.48 -26.29
C ARG A 679 -8.02 11.46 -25.57
N VAL A 680 -9.06 10.94 -24.93
CA VAL A 680 -10.03 11.71 -24.15
C VAL A 680 -10.28 11.01 -22.82
N GLY A 681 -10.34 11.77 -21.73
CA GLY A 681 -10.66 11.25 -20.40
C GLY A 681 -12.15 10.93 -20.31
N ILE A 682 -12.98 11.96 -20.51
CA ILE A 682 -14.44 11.85 -20.58
C ILE A 682 -14.92 12.50 -21.88
N PHE A 683 -15.79 11.81 -22.62
CA PHE A 683 -16.34 12.32 -23.88
C PHE A 683 -17.87 12.43 -23.80
N TYR A 684 -18.42 13.63 -23.96
CA TYR A 684 -19.85 13.88 -24.18
C TYR A 684 -20.12 14.07 -25.67
N THR A 685 -20.91 13.19 -26.26
CA THR A 685 -21.23 13.23 -27.70
C THR A 685 -22.59 13.82 -28.00
N ASP A 686 -23.65 13.22 -27.46
CA ASP A 686 -25.01 13.56 -27.88
C ASP A 686 -25.90 14.09 -26.75
N ALA A 687 -25.43 14.11 -25.50
CA ALA A 687 -26.18 14.64 -24.37
C ALA A 687 -25.30 15.06 -23.19
N TYR A 688 -25.83 15.97 -22.36
CA TYR A 688 -25.23 16.33 -21.08
C TYR A 688 -25.77 15.48 -19.93
N PRO A 689 -24.92 15.21 -18.91
CA PRO A 689 -25.39 14.65 -17.65
C PRO A 689 -26.33 15.63 -16.94
N ASP A 690 -27.19 15.11 -16.05
CA ASP A 690 -28.07 15.95 -15.23
C ASP A 690 -27.23 16.95 -14.39
N PRO A 691 -27.68 18.21 -14.19
CA PRO A 691 -26.95 19.21 -13.41
C PRO A 691 -26.63 18.79 -11.97
N SER A 692 -27.38 17.84 -11.40
CA SER A 692 -27.11 17.26 -10.08
C SER A 692 -26.01 16.19 -10.06
N SER A 693 -25.48 15.83 -11.23
CA SER A 693 -24.37 14.87 -11.36
C SER A 693 -23.11 15.39 -10.69
N VAL A 694 -22.34 14.48 -10.11
CA VAL A 694 -21.12 14.79 -9.36
C VAL A 694 -19.94 14.08 -10.02
N ILE A 695 -19.04 14.86 -10.62
CA ILE A 695 -17.86 14.39 -11.33
C ILE A 695 -16.63 14.98 -10.64
N ARG A 696 -16.25 14.47 -9.47
CA ARG A 696 -15.27 15.12 -8.56
C ARG A 696 -14.16 14.19 -8.09
N GLY A 697 -13.01 14.76 -7.72
CA GLY A 697 -11.91 13.99 -7.13
C GLY A 697 -11.29 12.98 -8.08
N ASN A 698 -11.52 13.11 -9.40
CA ASN A 698 -10.90 12.25 -10.41
C ASN A 698 -9.56 12.85 -10.83
N ASN A 699 -8.60 11.96 -11.10
CA ASN A 699 -7.32 12.32 -11.68
C ASN A 699 -7.30 12.04 -13.18
N PHE A 700 -6.90 13.02 -13.97
CA PHE A 700 -6.76 12.94 -15.43
C PHE A 700 -5.28 13.11 -15.80
N PHE A 701 -4.56 12.00 -15.89
CA PHE A 701 -3.12 12.04 -16.13
C PHE A 701 -2.77 12.14 -17.62
N LEU A 702 -1.67 12.86 -17.91
CA LEU A 702 -1.23 13.30 -19.25
C LEU A 702 -2.26 14.20 -19.96
N ASP A 703 -2.99 14.99 -19.17
CA ASP A 703 -3.90 16.03 -19.65
C ASP A 703 -4.93 15.52 -20.66
N VAL A 704 -5.40 14.28 -20.46
CA VAL A 704 -6.51 13.72 -21.22
C VAL A 704 -7.74 14.61 -20.98
N PRO A 705 -8.23 15.31 -22.02
CA PRO A 705 -9.25 16.33 -21.85
C PRO A 705 -10.61 15.72 -21.53
N ILE A 706 -11.51 16.56 -21.03
CA ILE A 706 -12.95 16.33 -21.14
C ILE A 706 -13.40 16.95 -22.47
N LEU A 707 -13.92 16.13 -23.38
CA LEU A 707 -14.41 16.60 -24.68
C LEU A 707 -15.93 16.75 -24.65
N ASP A 708 -16.39 17.93 -25.00
CA ASP A 708 -17.79 18.27 -25.22
C ASP A 708 -18.06 18.45 -26.72
N ALA A 709 -18.40 17.37 -27.43
CA ALA A 709 -18.84 17.47 -28.82
C ALA A 709 -20.24 18.06 -28.95
N PHE A 710 -21.12 17.78 -27.98
CA PHE A 710 -22.50 18.27 -27.97
C PHE A 710 -22.57 19.80 -27.95
N GLY A 711 -21.75 20.45 -27.13
CA GLY A 711 -21.63 21.91 -26.99
C GLY A 711 -20.76 22.60 -28.04
N GLY A 712 -20.37 21.90 -29.11
CA GLY A 712 -19.61 22.49 -30.23
C GLY A 712 -18.15 22.04 -30.35
N ASN A 713 -17.83 20.79 -29.97
CA ASN A 713 -16.50 20.19 -30.08
C ASN A 713 -15.41 20.92 -29.29
N VAL A 714 -15.70 21.18 -28.01
CA VAL A 714 -14.82 21.92 -27.11
C VAL A 714 -14.10 20.98 -26.16
N ALA A 715 -12.78 21.10 -26.06
CA ALA A 715 -11.96 20.33 -25.12
C ALA A 715 -11.63 21.16 -23.86
N TYR A 716 -11.82 20.57 -22.69
CA TYR A 716 -11.51 21.15 -21.40
C TYR A 716 -10.27 20.47 -20.81
N GLN A 717 -9.25 21.26 -20.51
CA GLN A 717 -7.99 20.82 -19.89
C GLN A 717 -7.69 21.64 -18.64
N PHE A 718 -6.76 21.18 -17.81
CA PHE A 718 -6.41 21.88 -16.58
C PHE A 718 -5.58 23.14 -16.84
N CYS A 719 -6.13 24.29 -16.50
CA CYS A 719 -5.40 25.54 -16.32
C CYS A 719 -5.30 25.80 -14.81
N GLY A 720 -4.15 25.46 -14.22
CA GLY A 720 -4.01 25.42 -12.76
C GLY A 720 -4.87 24.31 -12.15
N ALA A 721 -5.85 24.68 -11.32
CA ALA A 721 -6.80 23.74 -10.69
C ALA A 721 -8.18 23.72 -11.37
N VAL A 722 -8.35 24.45 -12.49
CA VAL A 722 -9.65 24.62 -13.14
C VAL A 722 -9.64 23.96 -14.51
N LEU A 723 -10.67 23.16 -14.79
CA LEU A 723 -10.95 22.63 -16.14
C LEU A 723 -11.52 23.75 -17.02
N ALA A 724 -10.77 24.12 -18.05
CA ALA A 724 -11.05 25.28 -18.89
C ALA A 724 -10.74 24.98 -20.36
N GLN A 725 -11.37 25.74 -21.26
CA GLN A 725 -11.14 25.66 -22.71
C GLN A 725 -9.73 26.15 -23.11
N GLY A 726 -9.15 27.00 -22.28
CA GLY A 726 -7.82 27.56 -22.51
C GLY A 726 -7.23 28.22 -21.27
N CYS A 727 -5.96 28.57 -21.39
CA CYS A 727 -5.17 29.15 -20.31
C CYS A 727 -4.35 30.33 -20.86
N ILE A 728 -4.62 31.56 -20.39
CA ILE A 728 -3.82 32.74 -20.75
C ILE A 728 -3.10 33.22 -19.50
N LEU A 729 -1.77 33.18 -19.51
CA LEU A 729 -0.93 33.61 -18.37
C LEU A 729 -1.32 32.93 -17.03
N GLY A 730 -1.80 31.68 -17.08
CA GLY A 730 -2.25 30.93 -15.89
C GLY A 730 -3.69 31.22 -15.47
N PHE A 731 -4.42 32.07 -16.19
CA PHE A 731 -5.84 32.33 -15.93
C PHE A 731 -6.74 31.46 -16.82
N PRO A 732 -7.69 30.71 -16.23
CA PRO A 732 -8.60 29.85 -16.98
C PRO A 732 -9.61 30.68 -17.78
N ILE A 733 -9.88 30.25 -19.02
CA ILE A 733 -10.90 30.84 -19.89
C ILE A 733 -11.92 29.78 -20.27
N GLY A 734 -13.21 30.11 -20.14
CA GLY A 734 -14.30 29.17 -20.43
C GLY A 734 -14.26 27.97 -19.47
N SER A 735 -14.49 28.18 -18.18
CA SER A 735 -14.53 27.08 -17.20
C SER A 735 -15.67 26.12 -17.50
N ILE A 736 -15.44 24.81 -17.36
CA ILE A 736 -16.47 23.78 -17.52
C ILE A 736 -17.62 23.95 -16.53
N SER A 737 -17.34 24.51 -15.34
CA SER A 737 -18.35 24.79 -14.32
C SER A 737 -19.42 25.78 -14.77
N GLY A 738 -19.15 26.58 -15.81
CA GLY A 738 -20.11 27.52 -16.38
C GLY A 738 -21.20 26.86 -17.24
N LEU A 739 -21.05 25.58 -17.60
CA LEU A 739 -22.01 24.85 -18.43
C LEU A 739 -23.24 24.34 -17.66
N GLY A 740 -23.15 24.21 -16.33
CA GLY A 740 -24.24 23.65 -15.52
C GLY A 740 -24.49 22.15 -15.70
N ILE A 741 -23.48 21.40 -16.13
CA ILE A 741 -23.57 19.96 -16.46
C ILE A 741 -22.97 19.06 -15.36
N GLY A 742 -23.20 19.43 -14.10
CA GLY A 742 -22.67 18.76 -12.91
C GLY A 742 -21.53 19.50 -12.21
N ASP A 743 -21.09 18.96 -11.08
CA ASP A 743 -19.99 19.50 -10.27
C ASP A 743 -18.65 18.84 -10.64
N TYR A 744 -17.71 19.64 -11.18
CA TYR A 744 -16.35 19.21 -11.58
C TYR A 744 -15.25 19.65 -10.63
N SER A 745 -15.59 20.13 -9.43
CA SER A 745 -14.60 20.59 -8.46
C SER A 745 -13.68 19.48 -7.96
N ASN A 746 -12.48 19.86 -7.54
CA ASN A 746 -11.44 18.96 -6.99
C ASN A 746 -10.95 17.86 -7.96
N ASN A 747 -11.25 17.94 -9.25
CA ASN A 747 -10.51 17.13 -10.23
C ASN A 747 -9.10 17.71 -10.44
N TYR A 748 -8.15 16.89 -10.87
CA TYR A 748 -6.76 17.30 -11.06
C TYR A 748 -6.05 16.43 -12.11
N GLY A 749 -4.84 16.84 -12.51
CA GLY A 749 -3.98 16.08 -13.44
C GLY A 749 -2.58 15.89 -12.86
N LYS A 750 -2.38 14.81 -12.11
CA LYS A 750 -1.10 14.45 -11.47
C LYS A 750 -0.66 13.05 -11.87
N ASN A 751 0.65 12.80 -11.86
CA ASN A 751 1.20 11.53 -12.29
C ASN A 751 0.97 10.43 -11.24
N PRO A 752 0.29 9.31 -11.59
CA PRO A 752 0.12 8.16 -10.72
C PRO A 752 1.42 7.51 -10.26
N ARG A 753 2.52 7.70 -10.99
CA ARG A 753 3.84 7.10 -10.72
C ARG A 753 3.75 5.57 -10.62
N PHE A 754 2.98 4.94 -11.51
CA PHE A 754 2.91 3.48 -11.60
C PHE A 754 4.29 2.84 -11.78
N LYS A 755 4.50 1.72 -11.10
CA LYS A 755 5.65 0.83 -11.28
C LYS A 755 5.58 0.16 -12.65
N THR A 756 6.74 -0.08 -13.25
CA THR A 756 6.84 -0.92 -14.44
C THR A 756 6.35 -2.32 -14.09
N ALA A 757 5.35 -2.81 -14.82
CA ALA A 757 4.74 -4.12 -14.60
C ALA A 757 5.08 -5.07 -15.76
N THR A 758 5.40 -6.32 -15.44
CA THR A 758 5.61 -7.41 -16.42
C THR A 758 4.47 -8.42 -16.43
N SER A 759 3.54 -8.36 -15.47
CA SER A 759 2.37 -9.24 -15.38
C SER A 759 1.11 -8.46 -15.01
N ILE A 760 -0.05 -9.07 -15.27
CA ILE A 760 -1.38 -8.49 -14.97
C ILE A 760 -1.59 -8.29 -13.47
N GLN A 761 -1.00 -9.13 -12.62
CA GLN A 761 -1.11 -9.03 -11.17
C GLN A 761 -0.34 -7.81 -10.61
N GLN A 762 0.70 -7.36 -11.30
CA GLN A 762 1.54 -6.22 -10.90
C GLN A 762 1.08 -4.90 -11.49
N ILE A 763 0.08 -4.93 -12.38
CA ILE A 763 -0.29 -3.77 -13.18
C ILE A 763 -0.83 -2.65 -12.28
N TRP A 764 -0.35 -1.43 -12.52
CA TRP A 764 -0.75 -0.21 -11.81
C TRP A 764 -0.54 -0.24 -10.30
N ASN A 765 0.36 -1.10 -9.83
CA ASN A 765 0.94 -0.91 -8.52
C ASN A 765 1.79 0.36 -8.53
N TYR A 766 1.75 1.14 -7.46
CA TYR A 766 2.50 2.39 -7.36
C TYR A 766 3.98 2.15 -7.11
N ASN A 767 4.83 3.06 -7.60
CA ASN A 767 6.23 3.08 -7.18
C ASN A 767 6.33 3.61 -5.76
N VAL A 768 7.13 2.92 -4.95
CA VAL A 768 7.56 3.42 -3.66
C VAL A 768 8.54 4.59 -3.90
N PRO A 769 8.28 5.80 -3.37
CA PRO A 769 9.19 6.93 -3.55
C PRO A 769 10.57 6.63 -2.96
N ALA A 770 11.64 6.97 -3.71
CA ALA A 770 12.99 6.92 -3.18
C ALA A 770 13.33 8.28 -2.51
N GLY A 771 13.75 8.23 -1.23
CA GLY A 771 14.09 9.42 -0.44
C GLY A 771 12.85 10.10 0.18
N ILE A 772 12.99 11.38 0.55
CA ILE A 772 11.89 12.15 1.15
C ILE A 772 10.78 12.35 0.09
N PRO A 773 9.51 12.01 0.39
CA PRO A 773 8.40 12.27 -0.51
C PRO A 773 8.27 13.76 -0.83
N THR A 774 8.03 14.04 -2.11
CA THR A 774 7.75 15.36 -2.67
C THR A 774 6.62 15.20 -3.68
N SER A 775 6.00 16.31 -4.07
CA SER A 775 5.00 16.32 -5.15
C SER A 775 5.55 15.83 -6.51
N LEU A 776 6.87 15.71 -6.66
CA LEU A 776 7.53 15.26 -7.88
C LEU A 776 7.86 13.77 -7.87
N ASN A 777 8.30 13.19 -6.75
CA ASN A 777 8.76 11.79 -6.70
C ASN A 777 7.76 10.81 -6.07
N SER A 778 6.64 11.31 -5.51
CA SER A 778 5.67 10.49 -4.80
C SER A 778 4.35 10.31 -5.58
N PRO A 779 3.72 9.12 -5.53
CA PRO A 779 2.40 8.90 -6.11
C PRO A 779 1.29 9.67 -5.36
N CYS A 780 1.50 10.08 -4.11
CA CYS A 780 0.49 10.74 -3.27
C CYS A 780 -0.21 11.94 -3.90
N SER A 781 0.55 12.75 -4.66
CA SER A 781 0.00 13.93 -5.35
C SER A 781 -1.15 13.56 -6.29
N SER A 782 -1.16 12.33 -6.77
CA SER A 782 -2.23 11.78 -7.60
C SER A 782 -3.24 10.92 -6.84
N LEU A 783 -2.89 10.41 -5.65
CA LEU A 783 -3.71 9.45 -4.92
C LEU A 783 -4.62 10.08 -3.89
N PHE A 784 -4.16 11.07 -3.14
CA PHE A 784 -4.92 11.63 -2.01
C PHE A 784 -5.84 12.79 -2.39
N GLY A 785 -6.35 12.80 -3.63
CA GLY A 785 -7.32 13.79 -4.08
C GLY A 785 -8.78 13.38 -3.95
N GLY A 786 -9.04 12.27 -3.26
CA GLY A 786 -10.37 11.71 -3.15
C GLY A 786 -11.30 12.52 -2.25
N ILE A 787 -12.59 12.36 -2.51
CA ILE A 787 -13.68 12.91 -1.73
C ILE A 787 -14.40 11.82 -0.93
N ASP A 788 -14.94 12.18 0.24
CA ASP A 788 -15.67 11.24 1.08
C ASP A 788 -17.10 11.06 0.57
N LEU A 789 -17.38 9.86 0.05
CA LEU A 789 -18.69 9.47 -0.45
C LEU A 789 -19.80 9.48 0.62
N ARG A 790 -19.44 9.52 1.91
CA ARG A 790 -20.38 9.48 3.04
C ARG A 790 -20.88 10.87 3.44
N VAL A 791 -20.15 11.93 3.10
CA VAL A 791 -20.48 13.31 3.50
C VAL A 791 -21.40 13.95 2.45
N GLY A 792 -22.63 14.28 2.85
CA GLY A 792 -23.67 14.73 1.90
C GLY A 792 -23.98 13.62 0.89
N PRO A 793 -24.48 12.45 1.37
CA PRO A 793 -24.22 11.13 0.79
C PRO A 793 -24.41 11.09 -0.72
N LEU A 794 -23.29 10.99 -1.43
CA LEU A 794 -23.23 10.90 -2.89
C LEU A 794 -23.69 9.52 -3.41
N ILE A 795 -23.73 8.54 -2.50
CA ILE A 795 -24.30 7.21 -2.68
C ILE A 795 -25.16 6.86 -1.45
N ALA A 796 -26.13 5.96 -1.64
CA ALA A 796 -26.96 5.51 -0.53
C ALA A 796 -26.14 4.81 0.57
N PRO A 797 -26.46 4.99 1.87
CA PRO A 797 -25.71 4.40 2.98
C PRO A 797 -25.50 2.89 2.93
N ILE A 798 -26.44 2.16 2.31
CA ILE A 798 -26.34 0.71 2.09
C ILE A 798 -25.11 0.32 1.25
N PHE A 799 -24.57 1.23 0.44
CA PHE A 799 -23.40 1.01 -0.39
C PHE A 799 -22.08 1.48 0.23
N PHE A 800 -22.09 2.06 1.44
CA PHE A 800 -20.86 2.47 2.13
C PHE A 800 -19.85 1.32 2.32
N PRO A 801 -20.24 0.06 2.60
CA PRO A 801 -19.28 -1.05 2.67
C PRO A 801 -18.53 -1.30 1.34
N LEU A 802 -19.02 -0.79 0.21
CA LEU A 802 -18.29 -0.90 -1.05
C LEU A 802 -17.04 -0.01 -1.07
N PHE A 803 -17.03 1.06 -0.27
CA PHE A 803 -15.97 2.08 -0.20
C PHE A 803 -14.92 1.84 0.90
N THR A 804 -15.15 0.91 1.83
CA THR A 804 -14.29 0.75 3.03
C THR A 804 -12.98 0.02 2.78
N SER A 805 -12.84 -0.71 1.67
CA SER A 805 -11.63 -1.44 1.32
C SER A 805 -11.29 -1.26 -0.16
N ASP A 806 -10.01 -1.36 -0.47
CA ASP A 806 -9.47 -1.30 -1.82
C ASP A 806 -9.53 -2.66 -2.54
N PHE A 807 -8.98 -2.72 -3.76
CA PHE A 807 -8.86 -3.94 -4.58
C PHE A 807 -8.18 -5.11 -3.86
N ALA A 808 -7.11 -4.83 -3.11
CA ALA A 808 -6.33 -5.81 -2.35
C ALA A 808 -6.96 -6.17 -0.99
N GLN A 809 -8.12 -5.59 -0.66
CA GLN A 809 -8.83 -5.71 0.62
C GLN A 809 -8.15 -4.96 1.78
N SER A 810 -7.20 -4.07 1.50
CA SER A 810 -6.69 -3.12 2.48
C SER A 810 -7.78 -2.09 2.82
N ALA A 811 -7.90 -1.74 4.10
CA ALA A 811 -8.87 -0.75 4.55
C ALA A 811 -8.47 0.65 4.04
N ARG A 812 -9.44 1.41 3.50
CA ARG A 812 -9.19 2.80 3.08
C ARG A 812 -9.13 3.73 4.29
N THR A 813 -8.12 4.59 4.32
CA THR A 813 -7.88 5.55 5.41
C THR A 813 -8.16 6.98 4.92
N ASN A 814 -8.45 7.87 5.88
CA ASN A 814 -8.64 9.30 5.65
C ASN A 814 -7.46 10.11 6.22
N THR A 815 -6.25 9.56 6.07
CA THR A 815 -5.03 10.15 6.62
C THR A 815 -4.67 11.41 5.83
N VAL A 816 -4.47 12.52 6.53
CA VAL A 816 -4.20 13.82 5.91
C VAL A 816 -2.85 13.77 5.18
N SER A 817 -2.88 13.96 3.85
CA SER A 817 -1.65 14.01 3.04
C SER A 817 -1.30 15.46 2.70
N PRO A 818 -0.04 15.91 2.89
CA PRO A 818 0.38 17.26 2.50
C PRO A 818 0.40 17.46 0.96
N PHE A 819 0.28 16.37 0.19
CA PHE A 819 0.22 16.41 -1.27
C PHE A 819 -1.21 16.36 -1.81
N ALA A 820 -2.21 16.28 -0.92
CA ALA A 820 -3.61 16.32 -1.31
C ALA A 820 -3.94 17.65 -2.01
N PRO A 821 -4.60 17.64 -3.18
CA PRO A 821 -5.14 18.84 -3.80
C PRO A 821 -6.04 19.63 -2.84
N PRO A 822 -6.07 20.97 -2.92
CA PRO A 822 -6.99 21.78 -2.14
C PRO A 822 -8.44 21.31 -2.31
N GLY A 823 -9.16 21.16 -1.20
CA GLY A 823 -10.56 20.71 -1.19
C GLY A 823 -10.76 19.19 -1.18
N ALA A 824 -9.70 18.38 -1.30
CA ALA A 824 -9.77 16.94 -1.15
C ALA A 824 -9.93 16.51 0.32
N ASN A 825 -10.56 15.36 0.56
CA ASN A 825 -10.71 14.77 1.89
C ASN A 825 -9.50 13.90 2.30
N SER A 826 -8.39 13.94 1.55
CA SER A 826 -7.23 13.06 1.74
C SER A 826 -7.61 11.58 1.80
N ILE A 827 -8.48 11.17 0.87
CA ILE A 827 -8.83 9.77 0.65
C ILE A 827 -8.10 9.33 -0.61
N SER A 828 -7.56 8.12 -0.60
CA SER A 828 -7.00 7.51 -1.79
C SER A 828 -8.04 7.39 -2.92
N ILE A 829 -7.59 7.54 -4.14
CA ILE A 829 -8.38 7.36 -5.36
C ILE A 829 -7.80 6.22 -6.21
N GLY A 830 -8.58 5.71 -7.15
CA GLY A 830 -8.21 4.51 -7.89
C GLY A 830 -8.35 3.24 -7.05
N VAL A 831 -7.88 2.12 -7.58
CA VAL A 831 -8.25 0.79 -7.03
C VAL A 831 -7.45 0.37 -5.80
N LEU A 832 -6.29 0.97 -5.54
CA LEU A 832 -5.41 0.61 -4.43
C LEU A 832 -5.34 1.73 -3.39
N GLU A 833 -5.37 1.34 -2.12
CA GLU A 833 -5.01 2.21 -0.99
C GLU A 833 -3.48 2.23 -0.86
N THR A 834 -2.94 3.41 -0.58
CA THR A 834 -1.59 3.60 -0.03
C THR A 834 -1.72 4.24 1.34
N ASP A 835 -0.74 4.08 2.22
CA ASP A 835 -0.78 4.77 3.50
C ASP A 835 -0.66 6.31 3.33
N GLY A 836 -1.09 7.07 4.34
CA GLY A 836 -1.06 8.54 4.32
C GLY A 836 0.32 9.17 4.17
N ASN A 837 1.39 8.36 4.25
CA ASN A 837 2.77 8.78 4.10
C ASN A 837 3.29 8.60 2.68
N CYS A 838 2.48 8.04 1.78
CA CYS A 838 2.71 7.95 0.34
C CYS A 838 3.60 6.80 -0.13
N PHE A 839 3.56 5.67 0.58
CA PHE A 839 4.37 4.49 0.29
C PHE A 839 3.54 3.25 -0.03
#